data_AF-A0A498PQ19-F1
#
_entry.id   AF-A0A498PQ19-F1
#
_cell.length_a   1.000
_cell.length_b   1.000
_cell.length_c   1.000
_cell.angle_alpha   90.00
_cell.angle_beta   90.00
_cell.angle_gamma   90.00
#
_symmetry.space_group_name_H-M   'P 1'
#
loop_
_entity.id
_entity.type
_entity.pdbx_description
1 polymer ?
#
loop_
_entity_poly.entity_id
_entity_poly.type
_entity_poly.pdbx_seq_one_letter_code
_entity_poly.pdbx_strand_id
1 'polypeptide(L)'
;MKFVRAGSGRPLLLVHGISNLHNWDPILPGLARERDVIAVDLPGFGDSEPMVGEVSIATLTDAVETFIAEQNLGDVDVVGSSMGARMSLELARRGHAGNIVALNPGGFWSDAQVRVFGITVGASIALVRRIQPLLPGLTRTKLGRTALLMQFSARPWRLDPQLVLQELRGFSHAPDLDAALDALVHGPKQQGAPAGSLAGSVVIGWGRHDRVTAPSQAARAQRLFPDASMHWFDKCGHFPHWDQPEETIRLILDATAAPAGNAMRFRAASSLHQRSRRARNEHTRHADDGFPARLWRSPLRGPWLTSVFALVLLVGLPIVILTGLLSYIAYGPQFGQALPVDVGWLKLPTFDWPTRPVWLYRLSQGLHVGLGLVLIPVVLAKLWSVIPRLFVWPPSRSIAQVVERLSIAMLVGGILFEIVTGVLYIQYDYVYGFSFFPAHYYGAWVFIAGFLMHITVKLPRMLTGLRSMSLRKVLRTNRSDTRPEEPDADGLVAADPAPPTMSRRGALGLVGGGVLLTALVTVGQTIGGLARHLPLMLPPGDKTGPGPNDFRINKTAQGVGVEPAATGDSWRLTLRGGPTPVVLRREDLMALAQHRARLPIACVQGWSTVQSWSGVRLAELATLAGVSRPRSALVSSLGRKGYFNRATLQANAIGHPDAMLALRVNGADLSLDHGYPARVIVPALPGVHNTKWVTAIDFEAG
;
A
#
# COMPACT_ATOMS: atom_id res chain seq x y z
N MET A 1 18.74 -37.38 4.06
CA MET A 1 17.65 -36.40 3.82
C MET A 1 16.31 -37.01 4.19
N LYS A 2 15.40 -36.24 4.80
CA LYS A 2 13.99 -36.61 4.94
C LYS A 2 13.26 -36.43 3.62
N PHE A 3 12.23 -37.23 3.40
CA PHE A 3 11.45 -37.18 2.18
C PHE A 3 10.05 -37.74 2.39
N VAL A 4 9.14 -37.37 1.50
CA VAL A 4 7.82 -37.98 1.33
C VAL A 4 7.75 -38.66 -0.04
N ARG A 5 7.06 -39.79 -0.10
CA ARG A 5 6.84 -40.55 -1.34
C ARG A 5 5.35 -40.80 -1.54
N ALA A 6 4.83 -40.51 -2.72
CA ALA A 6 3.41 -40.63 -3.03
C ALA A 6 3.18 -41.02 -4.49
N GLY A 7 2.15 -41.85 -4.72
CA GLY A 7 1.80 -42.32 -6.05
C GLY A 7 2.48 -43.63 -6.43
N SER A 8 2.46 -43.95 -7.72
CA SER A 8 3.07 -45.16 -8.28
C SER A 8 3.47 -44.91 -9.74
N GLY A 9 4.36 -45.76 -10.28
CA GLY A 9 4.87 -45.63 -11.65
C GLY A 9 6.35 -45.26 -11.70
N ARG A 10 6.77 -44.55 -12.75
CA ARG A 10 8.17 -44.12 -12.90
C ARG A 10 8.53 -43.09 -11.81
N PRO A 11 9.70 -43.21 -11.17
CA PRO A 11 10.11 -42.31 -10.11
C PRO A 11 10.29 -40.88 -10.64
N LEU A 12 9.94 -39.88 -9.83
CA LEU A 12 10.10 -38.46 -10.11
C LEU A 12 10.56 -37.75 -8.84
N LEU A 13 11.77 -37.18 -8.86
CA LEU A 13 12.37 -36.52 -7.71
C LEU A 13 12.08 -35.01 -7.74
N LEU A 14 11.52 -34.45 -6.66
CA LEU A 14 11.25 -33.02 -6.49
C LEU A 14 12.25 -32.40 -5.51
N VAL A 15 13.00 -31.39 -5.97
CA VAL A 15 14.07 -30.72 -5.21
C VAL A 15 13.71 -29.24 -4.99
N HIS A 16 13.43 -28.86 -3.74
CA HIS A 16 13.00 -27.50 -3.40
C HIS A 16 14.15 -26.47 -3.44
N GLY A 17 13.79 -25.19 -3.35
CA GLY A 17 14.72 -24.05 -3.30
C GLY A 17 15.16 -23.69 -1.87
N ILE A 18 15.29 -22.40 -1.56
CA ILE A 18 15.28 -21.92 -0.17
C ILE A 18 13.85 -22.07 0.35
N SER A 19 13.52 -23.27 0.85
CA SER A 19 12.16 -23.70 1.21
C SER A 19 12.22 -25.07 1.92
N ASN A 20 11.15 -25.87 1.87
CA ASN A 20 11.09 -27.26 2.33
C ASN A 20 10.20 -28.10 1.38
N LEU A 21 10.04 -29.39 1.65
CA LEU A 21 9.30 -30.33 0.78
C LEU A 21 7.81 -29.96 0.59
N HIS A 22 7.19 -29.26 1.55
CA HIS A 22 5.78 -28.84 1.46
C HIS A 22 5.55 -27.72 0.46
N ASN A 23 6.63 -27.12 -0.05
CA ASN A 23 6.57 -26.20 -1.18
C ASN A 23 5.86 -26.83 -2.39
N TRP A 24 5.92 -28.16 -2.51
CA TRP A 24 5.35 -28.95 -3.60
C TRP A 24 3.91 -29.42 -3.38
N ASP A 25 3.33 -29.22 -2.19
CA ASP A 25 1.98 -29.68 -1.82
C ASP A 25 0.90 -29.31 -2.85
N PRO A 26 0.91 -28.12 -3.49
CA PRO A 26 -0.11 -27.77 -4.49
C PRO A 26 -0.13 -28.66 -5.74
N ILE A 27 0.99 -29.30 -6.10
CA ILE A 27 1.09 -30.12 -7.32
C ILE A 27 1.31 -31.61 -7.04
N LEU A 28 1.76 -31.96 -5.83
CA LEU A 28 2.10 -33.34 -5.46
C LEU A 28 0.93 -34.32 -5.69
N PRO A 29 -0.32 -34.04 -5.27
CA PRO A 29 -1.44 -34.95 -5.54
C PRO A 29 -1.78 -35.11 -7.02
N GLY A 30 -1.47 -34.12 -7.85
CA GLY A 30 -1.68 -34.18 -9.30
C GLY A 30 -0.63 -35.05 -9.98
N LEU A 31 0.63 -34.89 -9.61
CA LEU A 31 1.75 -35.70 -10.12
C LEU A 31 1.66 -37.16 -9.64
N ALA A 32 1.28 -37.38 -8.38
CA ALA A 32 1.19 -38.72 -7.77
C ALA A 32 0.13 -39.64 -8.41
N ARG A 33 -0.75 -39.09 -9.26
CA ARG A 33 -1.70 -39.90 -10.04
C ARG A 33 -1.02 -40.65 -11.19
N GLU A 34 0.11 -40.16 -11.66
CA GLU A 34 0.80 -40.68 -12.85
C GLU A 34 2.23 -41.13 -12.56
N ARG A 35 2.81 -40.69 -11.44
CA ARG A 35 4.21 -40.87 -11.09
C ARG A 35 4.37 -41.32 -9.65
N ASP A 36 5.48 -41.99 -9.41
CA ASP A 36 5.98 -42.24 -8.07
C ASP A 36 6.82 -41.03 -7.63
N VAL A 37 6.18 -40.08 -6.97
CA VAL A 37 6.73 -38.77 -6.66
C VAL A 37 7.47 -38.82 -5.34
N ILE A 38 8.73 -38.39 -5.34
CA ILE A 38 9.60 -38.31 -4.17
C ILE A 38 9.95 -36.84 -3.94
N ALA A 39 9.44 -36.21 -2.88
CA ALA A 39 9.80 -34.84 -2.53
C ALA A 39 10.72 -34.85 -1.30
N VAL A 40 11.89 -34.23 -1.42
CA VAL A 40 12.94 -34.27 -0.40
C VAL A 40 13.05 -32.94 0.34
N ASP A 41 13.42 -32.99 1.62
CA ASP A 41 14.00 -31.87 2.34
C ASP A 41 15.52 -31.89 2.18
N LEU A 42 16.09 -30.80 1.66
CA LEU A 42 17.54 -30.64 1.56
C LEU A 42 18.21 -30.59 2.95
N PRO A 43 19.51 -30.92 3.07
CA PRO A 43 20.22 -30.82 4.35
C PRO A 43 20.07 -29.43 4.98
N GLY A 44 19.71 -29.39 6.26
CA GLY A 44 19.43 -28.17 7.02
C GLY A 44 18.16 -27.40 6.65
N PHE A 45 17.26 -28.03 5.90
CA PHE A 45 15.91 -27.54 5.62
C PHE A 45 14.85 -28.54 6.08
N GLY A 46 13.65 -28.03 6.39
CA GLY A 46 12.53 -28.86 6.85
C GLY A 46 12.93 -29.74 8.04
N ASP A 47 12.71 -31.04 7.92
CA ASP A 47 13.04 -32.03 8.96
C ASP A 47 14.39 -32.76 8.73
N SER A 48 15.16 -32.36 7.70
CA SER A 48 16.48 -32.93 7.42
C SER A 48 17.54 -32.37 8.38
N GLU A 49 18.44 -33.24 8.83
CA GLU A 49 19.61 -32.84 9.61
C GLU A 49 20.47 -31.81 8.85
N PRO A 50 21.15 -30.89 9.56
CA PRO A 50 22.10 -29.95 8.97
C PRO A 50 23.23 -30.67 8.20
N MET A 51 23.76 -30.02 7.18
CA MET A 51 24.90 -30.47 6.42
C MET A 51 26.16 -30.47 7.29
N VAL A 52 26.89 -31.58 7.26
CA VAL A 52 28.21 -31.67 7.89
C VAL A 52 29.24 -31.09 6.93
N GLY A 53 29.84 -29.95 7.30
CA GLY A 53 30.90 -29.30 6.51
C GLY A 53 30.43 -28.06 5.75
N GLU A 54 31.01 -27.82 4.57
CA GLU A 54 30.71 -26.65 3.75
C GLU A 54 29.31 -26.73 3.12
N VAL A 55 28.51 -25.68 3.30
CA VAL A 55 27.23 -25.50 2.60
C VAL A 55 27.47 -24.69 1.33
N SER A 56 27.47 -25.37 0.19
CA SER A 56 27.57 -24.76 -1.14
C SER A 56 26.57 -25.41 -2.10
N ILE A 57 26.35 -24.80 -3.27
CA ILE A 57 25.51 -25.44 -4.30
C ILE A 57 26.10 -26.78 -4.75
N ALA A 58 27.43 -26.91 -4.76
CA ALA A 58 28.09 -28.16 -5.12
C ALA A 58 27.81 -29.25 -4.08
N THR A 59 28.06 -28.96 -2.79
CA THR A 59 27.88 -29.94 -1.70
C THR A 59 26.41 -30.31 -1.48
N LEU A 60 25.47 -29.36 -1.66
CA LEU A 60 24.04 -29.64 -1.69
C LEU A 60 23.65 -30.53 -2.88
N THR A 61 24.29 -30.36 -4.03
CA THR A 61 24.07 -31.23 -5.20
C THR A 61 24.64 -32.64 -4.96
N ASP A 62 25.82 -32.75 -4.35
CA ASP A 62 26.43 -34.03 -3.96
C ASP A 62 25.52 -34.81 -2.99
N ALA A 63 24.84 -34.10 -2.07
CA ALA A 63 23.86 -34.71 -1.17
C ALA A 63 22.64 -35.29 -1.92
N VAL A 64 22.19 -34.62 -3.00
CA VAL A 64 21.13 -35.14 -3.86
C VAL A 64 21.59 -36.36 -4.65
N GLU A 65 22.81 -36.37 -5.20
CA GLU A 65 23.39 -37.55 -5.87
C GLU A 65 23.51 -38.73 -4.91
N THR A 66 24.00 -38.48 -3.69
CA THR A 66 24.10 -39.49 -2.62
C THR A 66 22.73 -40.08 -2.30
N PHE A 67 21.70 -39.27 -2.16
CA PHE A 67 20.35 -39.76 -1.93
C PHE A 67 19.79 -40.57 -3.10
N ILE A 68 20.02 -40.15 -4.34
CA ILE A 68 19.63 -40.90 -5.54
C ILE A 68 20.26 -42.30 -5.51
N ALA A 69 21.54 -42.40 -5.14
CA ALA A 69 22.25 -43.66 -5.01
C ALA A 69 21.72 -44.52 -3.85
N GLU A 70 21.56 -43.95 -2.65
CA GLU A 70 21.05 -44.64 -1.45
C GLU A 70 19.64 -45.21 -1.66
N GLN A 71 18.79 -44.48 -2.39
CA GLN A 71 17.44 -44.90 -2.72
C GLN A 71 17.36 -45.78 -3.99
N ASN A 72 18.51 -46.10 -4.60
CA ASN A 72 18.61 -46.90 -5.83
C ASN A 72 17.71 -46.38 -6.98
N LEU A 73 17.68 -45.05 -7.17
CA LEU A 73 16.78 -44.40 -8.13
C LEU A 73 17.36 -44.31 -9.55
N GLY A 74 18.65 -44.59 -9.74
CA GLY A 74 19.34 -44.50 -11.04
C GLY A 74 19.18 -43.12 -11.69
N ASP A 75 18.97 -43.10 -13.00
CA ASP A 75 18.70 -41.88 -13.78
C ASP A 75 17.24 -41.39 -13.64
N VAL A 76 16.83 -41.13 -12.39
CA VAL A 76 15.49 -40.63 -12.07
C VAL A 76 15.22 -39.27 -12.72
N ASP A 77 13.98 -39.03 -13.16
CA ASP A 77 13.61 -37.70 -13.64
C ASP A 77 13.59 -36.71 -12.46
N VAL A 78 14.17 -35.52 -12.64
CA VAL A 78 14.33 -34.52 -11.55
C VAL A 78 13.60 -33.23 -11.89
N VAL A 79 12.81 -32.72 -10.95
CA VAL A 79 12.19 -31.40 -11.02
C VAL A 79 12.76 -30.56 -9.90
N GLY A 80 13.34 -29.42 -10.25
CA GLY A 80 13.86 -28.46 -9.29
C GLY A 80 13.11 -27.13 -9.34
N SER A 81 13.10 -26.40 -8.22
CA SER A 81 12.63 -25.02 -8.15
C SER A 81 13.70 -24.10 -7.56
N SER A 82 13.92 -22.92 -8.15
CA SER A 82 14.82 -21.89 -7.60
C SER A 82 16.26 -22.41 -7.36
N MET A 83 16.73 -22.53 -6.11
CA MET A 83 18.00 -23.20 -5.78
C MET A 83 18.03 -24.67 -6.20
N GLY A 84 16.95 -25.43 -5.96
CA GLY A 84 16.83 -26.82 -6.40
C GLY A 84 16.87 -26.95 -7.92
N ALA A 85 16.28 -26.00 -8.66
CA ALA A 85 16.38 -25.95 -10.13
C ALA A 85 17.81 -25.70 -10.61
N ARG A 86 18.56 -24.87 -9.88
CA ARG A 86 19.99 -24.66 -10.12
C ARG A 86 20.77 -25.96 -9.94
N MET A 87 20.50 -26.70 -8.86
CA MET A 87 21.10 -28.00 -8.56
C MET A 87 20.73 -29.04 -9.62
N SER A 88 19.48 -29.09 -10.08
CA SER A 88 19.05 -29.99 -11.15
C SER A 88 19.82 -29.72 -12.46
N LEU A 89 20.06 -28.47 -12.81
CA LEU A 89 20.89 -28.14 -13.98
C LEU A 89 22.36 -28.56 -13.79
N GLU A 90 22.87 -28.49 -12.56
CA GLU A 90 24.21 -28.98 -12.23
C GLU A 90 24.30 -30.51 -12.33
N LEU A 91 23.27 -31.27 -11.91
CA LEU A 91 23.17 -32.72 -12.16
C LEU A 91 23.21 -33.04 -13.67
N ALA A 92 22.46 -32.29 -14.48
CA ALA A 92 22.48 -32.43 -15.95
C ALA A 92 23.90 -32.24 -16.50
N ARG A 93 24.58 -31.21 -16.01
CA ARG A 93 25.96 -30.86 -16.42
C ARG A 93 26.97 -31.93 -16.00
N ARG A 94 26.74 -32.60 -14.87
CA ARG A 94 27.56 -33.71 -14.34
C ARG A 94 27.32 -35.05 -15.04
N GLY A 95 26.29 -35.14 -15.90
CA GLY A 95 26.04 -36.32 -16.73
C GLY A 95 24.85 -37.18 -16.28
N HIS A 96 24.02 -36.70 -15.35
CA HIS A 96 22.77 -37.38 -14.98
C HIS A 96 21.87 -37.55 -16.23
N ALA A 97 21.45 -38.77 -16.54
CA ALA A 97 20.73 -39.07 -17.78
C ALA A 97 19.20 -38.99 -17.66
N GLY A 98 18.66 -38.78 -16.44
CA GLY A 98 17.24 -38.54 -16.23
C GLY A 98 16.77 -37.22 -16.84
N ASN A 99 15.48 -37.11 -17.19
CA ASN A 99 14.95 -35.84 -17.72
C ASN A 99 14.85 -34.80 -16.59
N ILE A 100 15.17 -33.55 -16.89
CA ILE A 100 15.22 -32.47 -15.91
C ILE A 100 14.23 -31.37 -16.26
N VAL A 101 13.45 -30.95 -15.26
CA VAL A 101 12.59 -29.76 -15.33
C VAL A 101 13.05 -28.75 -14.29
N ALA A 102 13.68 -27.67 -14.75
CA ALA A 102 14.20 -26.61 -13.90
C ALA A 102 13.23 -25.41 -13.90
N LEU A 103 12.52 -25.20 -12.79
CA LEU A 103 11.57 -24.09 -12.62
C LEU A 103 12.26 -22.87 -12.01
N ASN A 104 12.29 -21.77 -12.76
CA ASN A 104 12.89 -20.48 -12.37
C ASN A 104 14.28 -20.63 -11.72
N PRO A 105 15.26 -21.27 -12.39
CA PRO A 105 16.54 -21.61 -11.79
C PRO A 105 17.32 -20.38 -11.32
N GLY A 106 17.85 -20.48 -10.09
CA GLY A 106 18.84 -19.54 -9.58
C GLY A 106 20.18 -19.68 -10.29
N GLY A 107 21.01 -18.64 -10.23
CA GLY A 107 22.42 -18.68 -10.63
C GLY A 107 22.77 -17.92 -11.91
N PHE A 108 21.78 -17.29 -12.56
CA PHE A 108 21.95 -16.56 -13.83
C PHE A 108 21.92 -15.02 -13.68
N TRP A 109 22.05 -14.52 -12.45
CA TRP A 109 22.08 -13.09 -12.15
C TRP A 109 23.34 -12.41 -12.70
N SER A 110 23.23 -11.12 -13.02
CA SER A 110 24.40 -10.25 -13.11
C SER A 110 24.85 -9.82 -11.71
N ASP A 111 26.06 -9.25 -11.60
CA ASP A 111 26.60 -8.83 -10.29
C ASP A 111 25.70 -7.80 -9.58
N ALA A 112 25.03 -6.94 -10.34
CA ALA A 112 24.06 -6.01 -9.79
C ALA A 112 22.78 -6.73 -9.33
N GLN A 113 22.29 -7.70 -10.12
CA GLN A 113 21.06 -8.42 -9.81
C GLN A 113 21.22 -9.34 -8.59
N VAL A 114 22.36 -10.02 -8.44
CA VAL A 114 22.63 -10.90 -7.29
C VAL A 114 22.76 -10.11 -5.99
N ARG A 115 23.36 -8.91 -6.03
CA ARG A 115 23.40 -8.00 -4.87
C ARG A 115 22.00 -7.56 -4.44
N VAL A 116 21.15 -7.16 -5.39
CA VAL A 116 19.77 -6.78 -5.10
C VAL A 116 18.98 -7.96 -4.53
N PHE A 117 19.14 -9.15 -5.11
CA PHE A 117 18.55 -10.39 -4.59
C PHE A 117 18.98 -10.66 -3.14
N GLY A 118 20.28 -10.65 -2.85
CA GLY A 118 20.81 -10.91 -1.49
C GLY A 118 20.28 -9.92 -0.46
N ILE A 119 20.29 -8.63 -0.77
CA ILE A 119 19.78 -7.58 0.13
C ILE A 119 18.27 -7.77 0.39
N THR A 120 17.48 -7.95 -0.67
CA THR A 120 16.01 -7.98 -0.56
C THR A 120 15.51 -9.27 0.09
N VAL A 121 16.06 -10.42 -0.28
CA VAL A 121 15.69 -11.72 0.30
C VAL A 121 16.21 -11.85 1.72
N GLY A 122 17.46 -11.46 1.99
CA GLY A 122 18.02 -11.45 3.35
C GLY A 122 17.21 -10.57 4.31
N ALA A 123 16.84 -9.35 3.89
CA ALA A 123 15.99 -8.48 4.68
C ALA A 123 14.58 -9.07 4.91
N SER A 124 14.02 -9.75 3.91
CA SER A 124 12.70 -10.41 4.01
C SER A 124 12.72 -11.55 5.01
N ILE A 125 13.75 -12.39 4.98
CA ILE A 125 13.93 -13.51 5.92
C ILE A 125 14.13 -12.98 7.35
N ALA A 126 14.98 -11.95 7.52
CA ALA A 126 15.17 -11.31 8.82
C ALA A 126 13.87 -10.72 9.39
N LEU A 127 13.04 -10.10 8.53
CA LEU A 127 11.72 -9.61 8.92
C LEU A 127 10.79 -10.76 9.32
N VAL A 128 10.68 -11.82 8.51
CA VAL A 128 9.81 -12.98 8.77
C VAL A 128 10.18 -13.65 10.09
N ARG A 129 11.48 -13.83 10.38
CA ARG A 129 11.98 -14.37 11.66
C ARG A 129 11.54 -13.50 12.85
N ARG A 130 11.48 -12.18 12.71
CA ARG A 130 11.05 -11.26 13.79
C ARG A 130 9.54 -11.26 14.02
N ILE A 131 8.75 -11.51 12.98
CA ILE A 131 7.27 -11.44 13.06
C ILE A 131 6.59 -12.80 13.21
N GLN A 132 7.33 -13.87 13.53
CA GLN A 132 6.81 -15.24 13.68
C GLN A 132 5.49 -15.33 14.50
N PRO A 133 5.34 -14.65 15.66
CA PRO A 133 4.09 -14.71 16.44
C PRO A 133 2.88 -14.10 15.71
N LEU A 134 3.10 -13.19 14.77
CA LEU A 134 2.06 -12.48 14.02
C LEU A 134 1.66 -13.21 12.73
N LEU A 135 2.49 -14.14 12.24
CA LEU A 135 2.26 -14.83 10.97
C LEU A 135 0.89 -15.53 10.87
N PRO A 136 0.36 -16.22 11.90
CA PRO A 136 -0.95 -16.85 11.80
C PRO A 136 -2.08 -15.85 11.53
N GLY A 137 -2.01 -14.65 12.08
CA GLY A 137 -2.99 -13.58 11.82
C GLY A 137 -2.80 -12.96 10.44
N LEU A 138 -1.55 -12.65 10.08
CA LEU A 138 -1.21 -12.00 8.81
C LEU A 138 -1.57 -12.88 7.60
N THR A 139 -1.18 -14.16 7.62
CA THR A 139 -1.38 -15.11 6.51
C THR A 139 -2.84 -15.47 6.26
N ARG A 140 -3.73 -15.33 7.25
CA ARG A 140 -5.19 -15.50 7.06
C ARG A 140 -5.78 -14.43 6.14
N THR A 141 -5.21 -13.24 6.14
CA THR A 141 -5.73 -12.12 5.33
C THR A 141 -5.13 -12.10 3.92
N LYS A 142 -5.94 -11.70 2.93
CA LYS A 142 -5.46 -11.52 1.54
C LYS A 142 -4.36 -10.44 1.47
N LEU A 143 -4.49 -9.38 2.24
CA LEU A 143 -3.51 -8.30 2.31
C LEU A 143 -2.18 -8.76 2.90
N GLY A 144 -2.22 -9.50 4.01
CA GLY A 144 -1.01 -10.03 4.64
C GLY A 144 -0.26 -10.99 3.72
N ARG A 145 -0.93 -11.93 3.06
CA ARG A 145 -0.29 -12.79 2.03
C ARG A 145 0.30 -11.98 0.88
N THR A 146 -0.43 -10.94 0.43
CA THR A 146 0.07 -10.05 -0.64
C THR A 146 1.34 -9.33 -0.23
N ALA A 147 1.42 -8.80 1.00
CA ALA A 147 2.60 -8.12 1.50
C ALA A 147 3.79 -9.08 1.70
N LEU A 148 3.55 -10.25 2.31
CA LEU A 148 4.59 -11.21 2.66
C LEU A 148 5.21 -11.91 1.43
N LEU A 149 4.42 -12.16 0.38
CA LEU A 149 4.83 -12.94 -0.78
C LEU A 149 4.85 -12.15 -2.10
N MET A 150 4.85 -10.81 -2.03
CA MET A 150 4.85 -9.93 -3.22
C MET A 150 6.04 -10.18 -4.17
N GLN A 151 7.16 -10.68 -3.62
CA GLN A 151 8.37 -10.97 -4.39
C GLN A 151 8.30 -12.34 -5.08
N PHE A 152 7.50 -13.28 -4.56
CA PHE A 152 7.55 -14.69 -4.93
C PHE A 152 6.36 -15.16 -5.78
N SER A 153 5.19 -14.55 -5.64
CA SER A 153 3.98 -14.95 -6.38
C SER A 153 3.36 -13.77 -7.13
N ALA A 154 2.82 -14.04 -8.32
CA ALA A 154 2.06 -13.07 -9.11
C ALA A 154 0.67 -12.79 -8.53
N ARG A 155 0.13 -13.72 -7.70
CA ARG A 155 -1.21 -13.58 -7.08
C ARG A 155 -1.22 -14.09 -5.63
N PRO A 156 -0.42 -13.51 -4.71
CA PRO A 156 -0.27 -14.11 -3.39
C PRO A 156 -1.55 -14.15 -2.56
N TRP A 157 -2.50 -13.24 -2.82
CA TRP A 157 -3.82 -13.24 -2.18
C TRP A 157 -4.66 -14.49 -2.48
N ARG A 158 -4.35 -15.24 -3.55
CA ARG A 158 -5.05 -16.49 -3.91
C ARG A 158 -4.43 -17.74 -3.28
N LEU A 159 -3.20 -17.64 -2.75
CA LEU A 159 -2.54 -18.77 -2.13
C LEU A 159 -3.27 -19.21 -0.86
N ASP A 160 -3.19 -20.51 -0.60
CA ASP A 160 -3.74 -21.11 0.61
C ASP A 160 -3.04 -20.53 1.85
N PRO A 161 -3.79 -20.05 2.87
CA PRO A 161 -3.19 -19.48 4.07
C PRO A 161 -2.26 -20.42 4.83
N GLN A 162 -2.57 -21.72 4.87
CA GLN A 162 -1.77 -22.71 5.60
C GLN A 162 -0.47 -23.02 4.86
N LEU A 163 -0.53 -23.17 3.53
CA LEU A 163 0.67 -23.29 2.69
C LEU A 163 1.63 -22.14 2.96
N VAL A 164 1.12 -20.90 2.93
CA VAL A 164 1.94 -19.71 3.17
C VAL A 164 2.48 -19.66 4.61
N LEU A 165 1.67 -20.02 5.60
CA LEU A 165 2.10 -20.04 7.00
C LEU A 165 3.20 -21.08 7.23
N GLN A 166 3.06 -22.26 6.65
CA GLN A 166 4.03 -23.35 6.75
C GLN A 166 5.36 -22.96 6.11
N GLU A 167 5.33 -22.39 4.90
CA GLU A 167 6.51 -21.86 4.22
C GLU A 167 7.27 -20.85 5.11
N LEU A 168 6.56 -19.84 5.60
CA LEU A 168 7.19 -18.75 6.37
C LEU A 168 7.70 -19.20 7.74
N ARG A 169 7.11 -20.24 8.35
CA ARG A 169 7.62 -20.87 9.57
C ARG A 169 8.92 -21.65 9.32
N GLY A 170 9.06 -22.23 8.13
CA GLY A 170 10.26 -22.95 7.72
C GLY A 170 11.53 -22.09 7.80
N PHE A 171 11.44 -20.79 7.51
CA PHE A 171 12.59 -19.88 7.58
C PHE A 171 13.18 -19.64 8.98
N SER A 172 12.45 -19.98 10.03
CA SER A 172 12.94 -19.90 11.42
C SER A 172 13.55 -21.21 11.93
N HIS A 173 13.32 -22.33 11.24
CA HIS A 173 13.73 -23.67 11.70
C HIS A 173 14.71 -24.35 10.73
N ALA A 174 15.22 -23.64 9.73
CA ALA A 174 16.19 -24.14 8.77
C ALA A 174 17.62 -23.68 9.13
N PRO A 175 18.44 -24.53 9.79
CA PRO A 175 19.77 -24.16 10.28
C PRO A 175 20.76 -23.77 9.17
N ASP A 176 20.66 -24.37 7.99
CA ASP A 176 21.59 -24.09 6.88
C ASP A 176 21.07 -23.02 5.92
N LEU A 177 19.91 -22.41 6.20
CA LEU A 177 19.30 -21.42 5.32
C LEU A 177 20.22 -20.22 5.05
N ASP A 178 20.89 -19.71 6.08
CA ASP A 178 21.73 -18.53 5.93
C ASP A 178 23.00 -18.84 5.12
N ALA A 179 23.59 -20.03 5.33
CA ALA A 179 24.75 -20.49 4.57
C ALA A 179 24.39 -20.82 3.11
N ALA A 180 23.23 -21.43 2.86
CA ALA A 180 22.73 -21.69 1.51
C ALA A 180 22.39 -20.39 0.76
N LEU A 181 21.81 -19.40 1.45
CA LEU A 181 21.60 -18.07 0.88
C LEU A 181 22.92 -17.37 0.55
N ASP A 182 23.91 -17.46 1.45
CA ASP A 182 25.24 -16.93 1.23
C ASP A 182 25.90 -17.57 0.00
N ALA A 183 25.84 -18.90 -0.13
CA ALA A 183 26.33 -19.64 -1.28
C ALA A 183 25.64 -19.25 -2.60
N LEU A 184 24.36 -18.87 -2.57
CA LEU A 184 23.66 -18.34 -3.75
C LEU A 184 24.11 -16.93 -4.14
N VAL A 185 24.45 -16.10 -3.16
CA VAL A 185 24.77 -14.67 -3.35
C VAL A 185 26.26 -14.46 -3.67
N HIS A 186 27.14 -15.14 -2.94
CA HIS A 186 28.58 -14.95 -2.96
C HIS A 186 29.35 -16.13 -3.56
N GLY A 187 28.70 -17.29 -3.70
CA GLY A 187 29.31 -18.48 -4.30
C GLY A 187 29.49 -18.38 -5.82
N PRO A 188 30.09 -19.41 -6.44
CA PRO A 188 30.33 -19.46 -7.89
C PRO A 188 29.02 -19.26 -8.67
N LYS A 189 29.11 -18.72 -9.90
CA LYS A 189 27.95 -18.62 -10.80
C LYS A 189 27.61 -19.99 -11.41
N GLN A 190 26.39 -20.12 -11.95
CA GLN A 190 25.99 -21.34 -12.63
C GLN A 190 26.87 -21.59 -13.87
N GLN A 191 27.45 -22.79 -13.93
CA GLN A 191 28.20 -23.25 -15.10
C GLN A 191 27.24 -23.85 -16.13
N GLY A 192 27.59 -23.70 -17.41
CA GLY A 192 26.83 -24.26 -18.53
C GLY A 192 27.30 -25.65 -18.95
N ALA A 193 26.57 -26.26 -19.86
CA ALA A 193 26.91 -27.51 -20.52
C ALA A 193 27.14 -27.24 -22.03
N PRO A 194 28.20 -27.77 -22.65
CA PRO A 194 28.42 -27.66 -24.10
C PRO A 194 27.23 -28.20 -24.91
N ALA A 195 27.02 -27.66 -26.11
CA ALA A 195 25.97 -28.17 -27.00
C ALA A 195 26.22 -29.64 -27.37
N GLY A 196 25.18 -30.45 -27.28
CA GLY A 196 25.21 -31.90 -27.49
C GLY A 196 25.75 -32.71 -26.31
N SER A 197 26.08 -32.10 -25.16
CA SER A 197 26.70 -32.83 -24.04
C SER A 197 25.72 -33.33 -22.98
N LEU A 198 24.45 -32.92 -23.01
CA LEU A 198 23.45 -33.34 -22.03
C LEU A 198 22.94 -34.75 -22.35
N ALA A 199 22.99 -35.65 -21.36
CA ALA A 199 22.55 -37.03 -21.50
C ALA A 199 21.01 -37.19 -21.49
N GLY A 200 20.31 -36.36 -20.71
CA GLY A 200 18.85 -36.32 -20.62
C GLY A 200 18.22 -35.06 -21.23
N SER A 201 16.90 -35.07 -21.41
CA SER A 201 16.15 -33.86 -21.85
C SER A 201 16.10 -32.84 -20.72
N VAL A 202 16.41 -31.58 -21.03
CA VAL A 202 16.32 -30.46 -20.08
C VAL A 202 15.25 -29.47 -20.53
N VAL A 203 14.30 -29.18 -19.63
CA VAL A 203 13.29 -28.15 -19.81
C VAL A 203 13.45 -27.09 -18.74
N ILE A 204 13.58 -25.83 -19.14
CA ILE A 204 13.65 -24.68 -18.24
C ILE A 204 12.31 -23.93 -18.29
N GLY A 205 11.56 -24.01 -17.20
CA GLY A 205 10.29 -23.29 -17.03
C GLY A 205 10.52 -21.94 -16.37
N TRP A 206 10.07 -20.84 -16.99
CA TRP A 206 10.30 -19.48 -16.46
C TRP A 206 9.01 -18.65 -16.36
N GLY A 207 8.80 -18.02 -15.20
CA GLY A 207 7.68 -17.11 -14.95
C GLY A 207 7.91 -15.72 -15.53
N ARG A 208 6.95 -15.20 -16.31
CA ARG A 208 7.08 -13.84 -16.90
C ARG A 208 7.03 -12.70 -15.87
N HIS A 209 6.54 -12.96 -14.67
CA HIS A 209 6.43 -11.99 -13.58
C HIS A 209 7.38 -12.30 -12.42
N ASP A 210 8.39 -13.15 -12.64
CA ASP A 210 9.40 -13.46 -11.63
C ASP A 210 10.22 -12.21 -11.26
N ARG A 211 10.29 -11.92 -9.97
CA ARG A 211 11.04 -10.79 -9.39
C ARG A 211 12.33 -11.21 -8.68
N VAL A 212 12.51 -12.52 -8.47
CA VAL A 212 13.66 -13.14 -7.82
C VAL A 212 14.69 -13.53 -8.89
N THR A 213 14.26 -14.30 -9.89
CA THR A 213 15.05 -14.66 -11.07
C THR A 213 14.43 -13.98 -12.30
N ALA A 214 14.71 -12.69 -12.48
CA ALA A 214 14.07 -11.86 -13.50
C ALA A 214 14.12 -12.50 -14.92
N PRO A 215 13.04 -12.44 -15.74
CA PRO A 215 12.96 -13.05 -17.08
C PRO A 215 14.12 -12.73 -18.03
N SER A 216 14.77 -11.57 -17.85
CA SER A 216 15.99 -11.18 -18.57
C SER A 216 17.13 -12.20 -18.45
N GLN A 217 17.13 -13.02 -17.39
CA GLN A 217 18.14 -14.03 -17.12
C GLN A 217 17.93 -15.32 -17.93
N ALA A 218 16.70 -15.59 -18.40
CA ALA A 218 16.39 -16.78 -19.21
C ALA A 218 17.25 -16.85 -20.48
N ALA A 219 17.58 -15.70 -21.09
CA ALA A 219 18.48 -15.65 -22.24
C ALA A 219 19.92 -16.08 -21.90
N ARG A 220 20.38 -15.85 -20.66
CA ARG A 220 21.70 -16.36 -20.20
C ARG A 220 21.62 -17.85 -19.92
N ALA A 221 20.54 -18.32 -19.30
CA ALA A 221 20.30 -19.74 -19.07
C ALA A 221 20.31 -20.51 -20.40
N GLN A 222 19.59 -20.03 -21.42
CA GLN A 222 19.60 -20.64 -22.76
C GLN A 222 20.98 -20.64 -23.42
N ARG A 223 21.81 -19.62 -23.20
CA ARG A 223 23.18 -19.59 -23.74
C ARG A 223 24.10 -20.60 -23.05
N LEU A 224 23.92 -20.81 -21.75
CA LEU A 224 24.72 -21.75 -20.95
C LEU A 224 24.23 -23.19 -21.11
N PHE A 225 22.94 -23.39 -21.43
CA PHE A 225 22.34 -24.69 -21.69
C PHE A 225 21.64 -24.66 -23.05
N PRO A 226 22.40 -24.71 -24.16
CA PRO A 226 21.86 -24.54 -25.51
C PRO A 226 20.86 -25.64 -25.91
N ASP A 227 20.99 -26.85 -25.35
CA ASP A 227 20.10 -27.99 -25.63
C ASP A 227 18.81 -27.96 -24.80
N ALA A 228 18.70 -27.06 -23.82
CA ALA A 228 17.50 -26.95 -23.01
C ALA A 228 16.34 -26.34 -23.79
N SER A 229 15.14 -26.87 -23.59
CA SER A 229 13.89 -26.30 -24.10
C SER A 229 13.30 -25.31 -23.11
N MET A 230 12.85 -24.14 -23.58
CA MET A 230 12.21 -23.14 -22.72
C MET A 230 10.69 -23.29 -22.69
N HIS A 231 10.12 -23.26 -21.49
CA HIS A 231 8.69 -23.07 -21.27
C HIS A 231 8.44 -21.74 -20.55
N TRP A 232 7.47 -20.95 -21.02
CA TRP A 232 7.13 -19.66 -20.41
C TRP A 232 5.78 -19.74 -19.72
N PHE A 233 5.74 -19.42 -18.43
CA PHE A 233 4.51 -19.25 -17.69
C PHE A 233 4.08 -17.77 -17.74
N ASP A 234 3.04 -17.49 -18.52
CA ASP A 234 2.65 -16.10 -18.84
C ASP A 234 2.14 -15.32 -17.62
N LYS A 235 1.50 -15.97 -16.64
CA LYS A 235 0.85 -15.34 -15.48
C LYS A 235 1.44 -15.81 -14.14
N CYS A 236 2.75 -16.02 -14.11
CA CYS A 236 3.46 -16.62 -12.99
C CYS A 236 4.61 -15.74 -12.47
N GLY A 237 4.77 -15.69 -11.15
CA GLY A 237 5.91 -15.16 -10.42
C GLY A 237 7.05 -16.19 -10.32
N HIS A 238 7.65 -16.30 -9.13
CA HIS A 238 8.82 -17.14 -8.88
C HIS A 238 8.50 -18.63 -8.69
N PHE A 239 7.29 -18.98 -8.24
CA PHE A 239 6.88 -20.37 -8.01
C PHE A 239 5.76 -20.79 -8.96
N PRO A 240 6.07 -21.44 -10.11
CA PRO A 240 5.07 -21.89 -11.07
C PRO A 240 4.07 -22.87 -10.50
N HIS A 241 4.54 -23.78 -9.65
CA HIS A 241 3.71 -24.75 -8.95
C HIS A 241 2.75 -24.13 -7.93
N TRP A 242 2.93 -22.86 -7.55
CA TRP A 242 1.96 -22.12 -6.73
C TRP A 242 0.99 -21.31 -7.60
N ASP A 243 1.52 -20.58 -8.58
CA ASP A 243 0.74 -19.62 -9.36
C ASP A 243 -0.07 -20.29 -10.48
N GLN A 244 0.44 -21.39 -11.04
CA GLN A 244 -0.09 -22.12 -12.19
C GLN A 244 0.10 -23.65 -12.00
N PRO A 245 -0.48 -24.26 -10.95
CA PRO A 245 -0.21 -25.66 -10.59
C PRO A 245 -0.56 -26.65 -11.70
N GLU A 246 -1.68 -26.50 -12.38
CA GLU A 246 -2.13 -27.42 -13.44
C GLU A 246 -1.22 -27.34 -14.68
N GLU A 247 -0.79 -26.13 -15.05
CA GLU A 247 0.14 -25.94 -16.16
C GLU A 247 1.52 -26.54 -15.82
N THR A 248 1.93 -26.41 -14.56
CA THR A 248 3.20 -26.97 -14.06
C THR A 248 3.16 -28.50 -14.05
N ILE A 249 2.07 -29.11 -13.56
CA ILE A 249 1.87 -30.57 -13.60
C ILE A 249 1.98 -31.06 -15.04
N ARG A 250 1.24 -30.45 -15.97
CA ARG A 250 1.25 -30.85 -17.38
C ARG A 250 2.65 -30.72 -17.99
N LEU A 251 3.35 -29.61 -17.74
CA LEU A 251 4.72 -29.43 -18.22
C LEU A 251 5.65 -30.54 -17.72
N ILE A 252 5.58 -30.86 -16.43
CA ILE A 252 6.43 -31.88 -15.82
C ILE A 252 6.15 -33.24 -16.46
N LEU A 253 4.87 -33.63 -16.56
CA LEU A 253 4.48 -34.91 -17.16
C LEU A 253 4.86 -34.98 -18.64
N ASP A 254 4.60 -33.95 -19.42
CA ASP A 254 4.95 -33.89 -20.85
C ASP A 254 6.47 -33.99 -21.06
N ALA A 255 7.26 -33.27 -20.25
CA ALA A 255 8.72 -33.24 -20.35
C ALA A 255 9.37 -34.57 -19.93
N THR A 256 8.67 -35.39 -19.15
CA THR A 256 9.19 -36.63 -18.57
C THR A 256 8.47 -37.89 -19.08
N ALA A 257 7.54 -37.73 -20.03
CA ALA A 257 6.73 -38.82 -20.58
C ALA A 257 7.54 -39.90 -21.32
N ALA A 258 8.63 -39.53 -21.99
CA ALA A 258 9.49 -40.46 -22.74
C ALA A 258 10.79 -40.79 -21.97
N PRO A 259 11.35 -42.02 -22.09
CA PRO A 259 12.70 -42.31 -21.64
C PRO A 259 13.71 -41.42 -22.38
N ALA A 260 14.81 -41.06 -21.71
CA ALA A 260 15.84 -40.11 -22.17
C ALA A 260 16.50 -40.41 -23.53
N GLY A 261 16.19 -41.55 -24.18
CA GLY A 261 16.81 -42.01 -25.43
C GLY A 261 16.10 -41.67 -26.74
N ASN A 262 15.07 -40.81 -26.79
CA ASN A 262 14.35 -40.53 -28.05
C ASN A 262 14.01 -39.06 -28.29
N ALA A 263 15.04 -38.20 -28.30
CA ALA A 263 14.95 -36.75 -28.47
C ALA A 263 14.47 -36.25 -29.86
N MET A 264 14.03 -37.14 -30.77
CA MET A 264 13.74 -36.76 -32.16
C MET A 264 12.27 -36.37 -32.43
N ARG A 265 11.32 -36.64 -31.52
CA ARG A 265 9.87 -36.41 -31.75
C ARG A 265 9.30 -35.08 -31.23
N PHE A 266 9.93 -34.42 -30.26
CA PHE A 266 9.43 -33.14 -29.70
C PHE A 266 9.66 -31.91 -30.60
N ARG A 267 10.55 -32.01 -31.60
CA ARG A 267 10.81 -30.92 -32.57
C ARG A 267 9.66 -30.69 -33.56
N ALA A 268 8.82 -31.69 -33.82
CA ALA A 268 7.76 -31.57 -34.84
C ALA A 268 6.49 -30.88 -34.32
N ALA A 269 6.02 -31.22 -33.12
CA ALA A 269 4.79 -30.69 -32.54
C ALA A 269 4.89 -29.21 -32.10
N SER A 270 6.05 -28.81 -31.59
CA SER A 270 6.35 -27.42 -31.22
C SER A 270 6.46 -26.50 -32.45
N SER A 271 7.00 -27.01 -33.58
CA SER A 271 7.15 -26.24 -34.83
C SER A 271 5.82 -25.89 -35.51
N LEU A 272 4.80 -26.75 -35.41
CA LEU A 272 3.47 -26.53 -36.00
C LEU A 272 2.66 -25.49 -35.21
N HIS A 273 2.82 -25.47 -33.89
CA HIS A 273 2.20 -24.45 -33.02
C HIS A 273 2.95 -23.10 -33.09
N GLN A 274 4.25 -23.10 -33.38
CA GLN A 274 5.03 -21.87 -33.62
C GLN A 274 4.81 -21.29 -35.03
N ARG A 275 4.71 -22.12 -36.08
CA ARG A 275 4.47 -21.65 -37.46
C ARG A 275 3.10 -21.01 -37.64
N SER A 276 2.06 -21.54 -37.00
CA SER A 276 0.71 -20.94 -37.01
C SER A 276 0.60 -19.62 -36.22
N ARG A 277 1.54 -19.35 -35.31
CA ARG A 277 1.71 -18.05 -34.63
C ARG A 277 2.63 -17.09 -35.39
N ARG A 278 3.65 -17.61 -36.10
CA ARG A 278 4.57 -16.79 -36.93
C ARG A 278 3.88 -16.23 -38.17
N ALA A 279 3.06 -17.04 -38.85
CA ALA A 279 2.26 -16.58 -39.99
C ALA A 279 1.21 -15.51 -39.62
N ARG A 280 0.82 -15.44 -38.34
CA ARG A 280 -0.07 -14.39 -37.81
C ARG A 280 0.67 -13.10 -37.39
N ASN A 281 2.00 -13.16 -37.25
CA ASN A 281 2.85 -12.05 -36.79
C ASN A 281 3.68 -11.40 -37.92
N GLU A 282 3.73 -11.99 -39.12
CA GLU A 282 4.53 -11.45 -40.24
C GLU A 282 3.87 -10.28 -40.98
N HIS A 283 2.62 -9.92 -40.68
CA HIS A 283 1.96 -8.73 -41.23
C HIS A 283 2.16 -7.44 -40.41
N THR A 284 3.01 -7.45 -39.38
CA THR A 284 3.31 -6.26 -38.58
C THR A 284 4.81 -6.17 -38.27
N ARG A 285 5.62 -5.89 -39.29
CA ARG A 285 6.99 -5.39 -39.11
C ARG A 285 7.00 -3.88 -39.36
N HIS A 286 6.66 -3.10 -38.34
CA HIS A 286 7.09 -1.72 -38.21
C HIS A 286 7.56 -1.49 -36.76
N ALA A 287 8.81 -1.02 -36.65
CA ALA A 287 9.50 -0.43 -35.50
C ALA A 287 9.43 -1.15 -34.12
N ASP A 288 10.62 -1.47 -33.61
CA ASP A 288 10.85 -1.94 -32.23
C ASP A 288 10.51 -0.83 -31.21
N ASP A 289 9.28 -0.84 -30.70
CA ASP A 289 8.88 -0.10 -29.50
C ASP A 289 8.88 -1.04 -28.29
N GLY A 290 9.62 -0.66 -27.24
CA GLY A 290 9.91 -1.49 -26.06
C GLY A 290 8.70 -2.11 -25.35
N PHE A 291 8.99 -3.14 -24.56
CA PHE A 291 8.08 -4.00 -23.80
C PHE A 291 6.93 -3.31 -22.99
N PRO A 292 6.97 -2.02 -22.59
CA PRO A 292 5.82 -1.35 -21.97
C PRO A 292 4.70 -0.90 -22.94
N ALA A 293 4.99 -0.65 -24.23
CA ALA A 293 4.03 -0.01 -25.14
C ALA A 293 2.85 -0.92 -25.54
N ARG A 294 3.09 -2.24 -25.64
CA ARG A 294 2.08 -3.23 -26.07
C ARG A 294 1.00 -3.54 -25.03
N LEU A 295 1.22 -3.23 -23.75
CA LEU A 295 0.26 -3.47 -22.67
C LEU A 295 -0.83 -2.40 -22.58
N TRP A 296 -0.53 -1.18 -23.01
CA TRP A 296 -1.43 -0.04 -22.88
C TRP A 296 -1.91 0.37 -24.26
N ARG A 297 -3.01 -0.24 -24.72
CA ARG A 297 -3.55 -0.06 -26.08
C ARG A 297 -4.87 0.72 -26.12
N SER A 298 -5.30 1.34 -25.03
CA SER A 298 -6.58 2.06 -25.02
C SER A 298 -6.53 3.26 -25.98
N PRO A 299 -7.48 3.37 -26.93
CA PRO A 299 -7.55 4.48 -27.90
C PRO A 299 -8.07 5.78 -27.28
N LEU A 300 -8.50 5.74 -26.01
CA LEU A 300 -9.02 6.89 -25.28
C LEU A 300 -7.92 7.81 -24.75
N ARG A 301 -6.71 7.28 -24.60
CA ARG A 301 -5.59 8.04 -24.07
C ARG A 301 -5.05 8.96 -25.15
N GLY A 302 -4.67 10.15 -24.70
CA GLY A 302 -4.15 11.19 -25.55
C GLY A 302 -4.05 12.51 -24.78
N PRO A 303 -3.42 13.53 -25.39
CA PRO A 303 -3.22 14.83 -24.77
C PRO A 303 -4.51 15.45 -24.24
N TRP A 304 -5.63 15.34 -24.97
CA TRP A 304 -6.88 15.99 -24.59
C TRP A 304 -7.43 15.44 -23.26
N LEU A 305 -7.68 14.12 -23.19
CA LEU A 305 -8.29 13.51 -22.00
C LEU A 305 -7.40 13.66 -20.77
N THR A 306 -6.09 13.52 -20.98
CA THR A 306 -5.05 13.72 -19.96
C THR A 306 -5.05 15.16 -19.42
N SER A 307 -5.35 16.14 -20.27
CA SER A 307 -5.41 17.55 -19.91
C SER A 307 -6.72 17.93 -19.21
N VAL A 308 -7.84 17.28 -19.55
CA VAL A 308 -9.11 17.45 -18.83
C VAL A 308 -8.96 17.05 -17.36
N PHE A 309 -8.39 15.86 -17.09
CA PHE A 309 -8.14 15.45 -15.70
C PHE A 309 -7.11 16.34 -15.00
N ALA A 310 -6.09 16.82 -15.74
CA ALA A 310 -5.12 17.76 -15.20
C ALA A 310 -5.77 19.09 -14.79
N LEU A 311 -6.72 19.62 -15.57
CA LEU A 311 -7.42 20.86 -15.27
C LEU A 311 -8.23 20.75 -13.97
N VAL A 312 -8.95 19.64 -13.79
CA VAL A 312 -9.72 19.40 -12.56
C VAL A 312 -8.79 19.36 -11.34
N LEU A 313 -7.65 18.67 -11.47
CA LEU A 313 -6.64 18.59 -10.40
C LEU A 313 -5.93 19.93 -10.17
N LEU A 314 -5.67 20.72 -11.22
CA LEU A 314 -5.06 22.04 -11.14
C LEU A 314 -5.91 23.02 -10.33
N VAL A 315 -7.24 22.88 -10.37
CA VAL A 315 -8.17 23.69 -9.57
C VAL A 315 -8.37 23.09 -8.18
N GLY A 316 -8.58 21.77 -8.09
CA GLY A 316 -8.93 21.11 -6.83
C GLY A 316 -7.78 20.98 -5.84
N LEU A 317 -6.58 20.61 -6.31
CA LEU A 317 -5.43 20.35 -5.42
C LEU A 317 -4.95 21.60 -4.67
N PRO A 318 -4.86 22.81 -5.27
CA PRO A 318 -4.55 24.01 -4.51
C PRO A 318 -5.51 24.27 -3.35
N ILE A 319 -6.80 23.99 -3.52
CA ILE A 319 -7.78 24.16 -2.44
C ILE A 319 -7.47 23.17 -1.30
N VAL A 320 -7.21 21.90 -1.61
CA VAL A 320 -6.82 20.87 -0.62
C VAL A 320 -5.53 21.26 0.09
N ILE A 321 -4.50 21.69 -0.66
CA ILE A 321 -3.21 22.13 -0.11
C ILE A 321 -3.39 23.31 0.84
N LEU A 322 -4.03 24.39 0.38
CA LEU A 322 -4.20 25.61 1.16
C LEU A 322 -5.04 25.35 2.41
N THR A 323 -6.12 24.57 2.31
CA THR A 323 -6.95 24.21 3.46
C THR A 323 -6.22 23.29 4.45
N GLY A 324 -5.30 22.43 4.00
CA GLY A 324 -4.44 21.62 4.86
C GLY A 324 -3.42 22.48 5.62
N LEU A 325 -2.74 23.40 4.94
CA LEU A 325 -1.82 24.36 5.56
C LEU A 325 -2.55 25.29 6.56
N LEU A 326 -3.76 25.74 6.21
CA LEU A 326 -4.62 26.48 7.13
C LEU A 326 -5.03 25.64 8.35
N SER A 327 -5.29 24.33 8.19
CA SER A 327 -5.56 23.46 9.34
C SER A 327 -4.34 23.35 10.27
N TYR A 328 -3.12 23.33 9.73
CA TYR A 328 -1.91 23.38 10.56
C TYR A 328 -1.83 24.68 11.36
N ILE A 329 -2.18 25.83 10.77
CA ILE A 329 -2.24 27.12 11.49
C ILE A 329 -3.35 27.13 12.54
N ALA A 330 -4.53 26.56 12.23
CA ALA A 330 -5.63 26.42 13.18
C ALA A 330 -5.26 25.58 14.40
N TYR A 331 -4.21 24.77 14.30
CA TYR A 331 -3.66 24.04 15.44
C TYR A 331 -2.85 24.92 16.40
N GLY A 332 -2.61 26.20 16.12
CA GLY A 332 -1.92 27.10 17.04
C GLY A 332 -0.41 26.81 17.17
N PRO A 333 0.37 26.76 16.07
CA PRO A 333 1.82 26.57 16.12
C PRO A 333 2.55 27.59 17.00
N GLN A 334 1.99 28.80 17.17
CA GLN A 334 2.51 29.82 18.10
C GLN A 334 2.50 29.38 19.57
N PHE A 335 1.68 28.38 19.93
CA PHE A 335 1.59 27.81 21.26
C PHE A 335 2.25 26.42 21.37
N GLY A 336 2.96 25.97 20.33
CA GLY A 336 3.64 24.67 20.33
C GLY A 336 2.71 23.45 20.28
N GLN A 337 1.44 23.62 19.92
CA GLN A 337 0.42 22.54 19.85
C GLN A 337 0.14 22.03 18.43
N ALA A 338 0.76 22.64 17.41
CA ALA A 338 0.75 22.07 16.07
C ALA A 338 1.65 20.83 16.01
N LEU A 339 1.22 19.82 15.24
CA LEU A 339 1.97 18.59 15.05
C LEU A 339 2.34 18.47 13.57
N PRO A 340 3.62 18.32 13.21
CA PRO A 340 4.80 18.38 14.08
C PRO A 340 5.06 19.79 14.66
N VAL A 341 5.66 19.84 15.86
CA VAL A 341 5.95 21.09 16.58
C VAL A 341 7.13 21.82 15.94
N ASP A 342 8.21 21.08 15.64
CA ASP A 342 9.38 21.60 14.96
C ASP A 342 9.37 21.19 13.49
N VAL A 343 9.39 22.20 12.62
CA VAL A 343 9.34 22.09 11.16
C VAL A 343 10.47 22.87 10.49
N GLY A 344 11.42 23.40 11.27
CA GLY A 344 12.53 24.22 10.76
C GLY A 344 12.06 25.35 9.84
N TRP A 345 12.63 25.40 8.63
CA TRP A 345 12.35 26.42 7.61
C TRP A 345 10.97 26.28 6.94
N LEU A 346 10.27 25.15 7.14
CA LEU A 346 8.91 24.94 6.64
C LEU A 346 7.85 25.51 7.59
N LYS A 347 8.24 26.36 8.54
CA LYS A 347 7.33 27.03 9.45
C LYS A 347 6.48 28.05 8.70
N LEU A 348 5.15 27.91 8.82
CA LEU A 348 4.20 28.86 8.25
C LEU A 348 4.11 30.14 9.10
N PRO A 349 3.77 31.30 8.49
CA PRO A 349 3.39 32.48 9.24
C PRO A 349 2.22 32.17 10.18
N THR A 350 2.34 32.61 11.44
CA THR A 350 1.35 32.32 12.48
C THR A 350 0.50 33.56 12.76
N PHE A 351 -0.80 33.35 13.02
CA PHE A 351 -1.73 34.39 13.42
C PHE A 351 -2.80 33.80 14.33
N ASP A 352 -3.53 34.68 15.03
CA ASP A 352 -4.65 34.26 15.86
C ASP A 352 -5.78 33.72 14.97
N TRP A 353 -6.10 32.44 15.15
CA TRP A 353 -7.10 31.78 14.32
C TRP A 353 -8.48 32.44 14.50
N PRO A 354 -9.21 32.82 13.44
CA PRO A 354 -10.49 33.50 13.60
C PRO A 354 -11.55 32.60 14.24
N THR A 355 -12.30 33.15 15.19
CA THR A 355 -13.47 32.47 15.80
C THR A 355 -14.77 32.70 15.04
N ARG A 356 -14.72 33.58 14.01
CA ARG A 356 -15.85 33.91 13.14
C ARG A 356 -15.45 33.79 11.66
N PRO A 357 -16.35 33.32 10.79
CA PRO A 357 -17.68 32.76 11.12
C PRO A 357 -17.56 31.42 11.88
N VAL A 358 -18.57 31.06 12.68
CA VAL A 358 -18.51 29.87 13.59
C VAL A 358 -18.28 28.54 12.86
N TRP A 359 -18.60 28.49 11.56
CA TRP A 359 -18.42 27.33 10.69
C TRP A 359 -17.06 27.28 10.00
N LEU A 360 -16.16 28.26 10.20
CA LEU A 360 -14.92 28.42 9.45
C LEU A 360 -14.08 27.14 9.42
N TYR A 361 -13.76 26.55 10.57
CA TYR A 361 -12.97 25.32 10.61
C TYR A 361 -13.70 24.10 10.04
N ARG A 362 -15.04 24.06 10.16
CA ARG A 362 -15.85 23.03 9.50
C ARG A 362 -15.70 23.11 7.98
N LEU A 363 -15.73 24.32 7.41
CA LEU A 363 -15.55 24.51 5.99
C LEU A 363 -14.13 24.16 5.56
N SER A 364 -13.11 24.72 6.22
CA SER A 364 -11.72 24.47 5.83
C SER A 364 -11.37 22.98 5.92
N GLN A 365 -11.73 22.33 7.03
CA GLN A 365 -11.45 20.90 7.21
C GLN A 365 -12.30 20.02 6.30
N GLY A 366 -13.56 20.39 6.08
CA GLY A 366 -14.45 19.70 5.15
C GLY A 366 -13.96 19.80 3.70
N LEU A 367 -13.41 20.95 3.29
CA LEU A 367 -12.77 21.11 1.98
C LEU A 367 -11.47 20.28 1.91
N HIS A 368 -10.60 20.33 2.92
CA HIS A 368 -9.35 19.58 2.89
C HIS A 368 -9.58 18.07 2.73
N VAL A 369 -10.32 17.47 3.68
CA VAL A 369 -10.57 16.03 3.69
C VAL A 369 -11.57 15.63 2.61
N GLY A 370 -12.68 16.37 2.52
CA GLY A 370 -13.79 16.00 1.65
C GLY A 370 -13.46 16.18 0.17
N LEU A 371 -12.86 17.32 -0.21
CA LEU A 371 -12.43 17.53 -1.60
C LEU A 371 -11.27 16.56 -1.94
N GLY A 372 -10.38 16.28 -0.98
CA GLY A 372 -9.33 15.27 -1.12
C GLY A 372 -9.88 13.89 -1.51
N LEU A 373 -10.91 13.41 -0.81
CA LEU A 373 -11.61 12.15 -1.15
C LEU A 373 -12.28 12.22 -2.52
N VAL A 374 -12.98 13.33 -2.80
CA VAL A 374 -13.70 13.56 -4.07
C VAL A 374 -12.77 13.55 -5.28
N LEU A 375 -11.50 13.93 -5.12
CA LEU A 375 -10.51 13.92 -6.20
C LEU A 375 -9.86 12.56 -6.47
N ILE A 376 -10.03 11.55 -5.59
CA ILE A 376 -9.42 10.22 -5.76
C ILE A 376 -9.73 9.61 -7.14
N PRO A 377 -10.99 9.57 -7.62
CA PRO A 377 -11.29 9.03 -8.95
C PRO A 377 -10.57 9.78 -10.07
N VAL A 378 -10.41 11.10 -9.95
CA VAL A 378 -9.71 11.95 -10.93
C VAL A 378 -8.21 11.66 -10.92
N VAL A 379 -7.60 11.50 -9.74
CA VAL A 379 -6.19 11.13 -9.59
C VAL A 379 -5.93 9.76 -10.22
N LEU A 380 -6.77 8.76 -9.95
CA LEU A 380 -6.64 7.43 -10.56
C LEU A 380 -6.78 7.47 -12.08
N ALA A 381 -7.75 8.23 -12.59
CA ALA A 381 -7.94 8.43 -14.02
C ALA A 381 -6.75 9.17 -14.67
N LYS A 382 -6.20 10.16 -13.98
CA LYS A 382 -5.00 10.88 -14.41
C LYS A 382 -3.79 9.96 -14.47
N LEU A 383 -3.53 9.17 -13.42
CA LEU A 383 -2.43 8.20 -13.38
C LEU A 383 -2.56 7.16 -14.49
N TRP A 384 -3.77 6.64 -14.72
CA TRP A 384 -4.05 5.73 -15.83
C TRP A 384 -3.78 6.37 -17.20
N SER A 385 -4.14 7.65 -17.39
CA SER A 385 -3.90 8.35 -18.65
C SER A 385 -2.42 8.52 -18.99
N VAL A 386 -1.54 8.55 -17.98
CA VAL A 386 -0.09 8.75 -18.15
C VAL A 386 0.76 7.50 -17.87
N ILE A 387 0.12 6.35 -17.60
CA ILE A 387 0.77 5.15 -17.05
C ILE A 387 2.00 4.63 -17.82
N PRO A 388 2.10 4.68 -19.18
CA PRO A 388 3.29 4.18 -19.87
C PRO A 388 4.55 4.96 -19.51
N ARG A 389 4.40 6.25 -19.19
CA ARG A 389 5.51 7.14 -18.82
C ARG A 389 6.15 6.76 -17.49
N LEU A 390 5.40 6.12 -16.60
CA LEU A 390 5.92 5.65 -15.32
C LEU A 390 6.91 4.48 -15.48
N PHE A 391 6.92 3.81 -16.63
CA PHE A 391 7.70 2.58 -16.87
C PHE A 391 8.67 2.67 -18.07
N VAL A 392 8.99 3.88 -18.54
CA VAL A 392 9.95 4.07 -19.66
C VAL A 392 11.36 3.65 -19.21
N TRP A 393 12.05 2.84 -20.02
CA TRP A 393 13.42 2.35 -19.79
C TRP A 393 14.31 2.62 -21.02
N PRO A 394 15.59 3.00 -20.89
CA PRO A 394 16.38 3.19 -19.66
C PRO A 394 15.93 4.40 -18.81
N PRO A 395 16.20 4.40 -17.50
CA PRO A 395 15.66 5.41 -16.58
C PRO A 395 16.29 6.80 -16.75
N SER A 396 17.48 6.93 -17.33
CA SER A 396 17.98 8.24 -17.76
C SER A 396 19.07 8.11 -18.83
N ARG A 397 19.17 9.14 -19.67
CA ARG A 397 20.30 9.40 -20.57
C ARG A 397 20.96 10.77 -20.28
N SER A 398 20.45 11.54 -19.32
CA SER A 398 20.98 12.86 -18.91
C SER A 398 20.54 13.27 -17.49
N ILE A 399 21.26 14.23 -16.89
CA ILE A 399 20.93 14.83 -15.57
C ILE A 399 19.56 15.53 -15.60
N ALA A 400 19.21 16.19 -16.71
CA ALA A 400 17.89 16.80 -16.88
C ALA A 400 16.75 15.77 -16.80
N GLN A 401 16.94 14.56 -17.33
CA GLN A 401 15.96 13.48 -17.22
C GLN A 401 15.89 12.88 -15.80
N VAL A 402 16.99 12.89 -15.04
CA VAL A 402 16.98 12.49 -13.62
C VAL A 402 16.15 13.47 -12.81
N VAL A 403 16.33 14.78 -13.02
CA VAL A 403 15.54 15.84 -12.37
C VAL A 403 14.06 15.75 -12.76
N GLU A 404 13.75 15.50 -14.05
CA GLU A 404 12.37 15.29 -14.49
C GLU A 404 11.73 14.07 -13.80
N ARG A 405 12.45 12.94 -13.69
CA ARG A 405 11.92 11.75 -13.01
C ARG A 405 11.81 11.89 -11.51
N LEU A 406 12.74 12.59 -10.87
CA LEU A 406 12.64 12.90 -9.45
C LEU A 406 11.38 13.74 -9.18
N SER A 407 11.07 14.71 -10.04
CA SER A 407 9.83 15.50 -9.92
C SER A 407 8.56 14.64 -10.08
N ILE A 408 8.57 13.67 -10.99
CA ILE A 408 7.45 12.74 -11.17
C ILE A 408 7.32 11.81 -9.96
N ALA A 409 8.45 11.34 -9.41
CA ALA A 409 8.45 10.52 -8.21
C ALA A 409 7.92 11.28 -6.99
N MET A 410 8.33 12.54 -6.80
CA MET A 410 7.79 13.42 -5.75
C MET A 410 6.30 13.69 -5.94
N LEU A 411 5.86 13.94 -7.17
CA LEU A 411 4.45 14.22 -7.47
C LEU A 411 3.56 13.00 -7.27
N VAL A 412 3.90 11.87 -7.90
CA VAL A 412 3.11 10.64 -7.89
C VAL A 412 3.24 9.93 -6.54
N GLY A 413 4.47 9.82 -6.03
CA GLY A 413 4.72 9.27 -4.70
C GLY A 413 4.05 10.11 -3.61
N GLY A 414 4.20 11.44 -3.68
CA GLY A 414 3.57 12.38 -2.75
C GLY A 414 2.05 12.29 -2.76
N ILE A 415 1.39 12.42 -3.91
CA ILE A 415 -0.08 12.39 -3.95
C ILE A 415 -0.66 11.05 -3.48
N LEU A 416 -0.01 9.94 -3.83
CA LEU A 416 -0.44 8.62 -3.38
C LEU A 416 -0.21 8.45 -1.87
N PHE A 417 0.92 8.92 -1.36
CA PHE A 417 1.24 8.91 0.05
C PHE A 417 0.22 9.71 0.86
N GLU A 418 -0.07 10.95 0.45
CA GLU A 418 -1.06 11.83 1.10
C GLU A 418 -2.46 11.22 1.10
N ILE A 419 -2.92 10.69 -0.05
CA ILE A 419 -4.24 10.06 -0.16
C ILE A 419 -4.32 8.80 0.70
N VAL A 420 -3.33 7.90 0.61
CA VAL A 420 -3.37 6.62 1.33
C VAL A 420 -3.29 6.84 2.83
N THR A 421 -2.32 7.63 3.30
CA THR A 421 -2.17 7.93 4.73
C THR A 421 -3.40 8.69 5.26
N GLY A 422 -3.94 9.63 4.49
CA GLY A 422 -5.16 10.36 4.84
C GLY A 422 -6.39 9.45 4.94
N VAL A 423 -6.61 8.56 3.96
CA VAL A 423 -7.71 7.59 3.98
C VAL A 423 -7.59 6.61 5.16
N LEU A 424 -6.39 6.09 5.43
CA LEU A 424 -6.17 5.21 6.57
C LEU A 424 -6.42 5.94 7.90
N TYR A 425 -5.97 7.19 8.01
CA TYR A 425 -6.19 8.02 9.20
C TYR A 425 -7.68 8.27 9.50
N ILE A 426 -8.50 8.58 8.48
CA ILE A 426 -9.94 8.78 8.69
C ILE A 426 -10.67 7.48 9.06
N GLN A 427 -10.11 6.32 8.71
CA GLN A 427 -10.64 5.00 9.07
C GLN A 427 -10.18 4.50 10.44
N TYR A 428 -9.35 5.28 11.16
CA TYR A 428 -8.65 4.85 12.38
C TYR A 428 -7.75 3.61 12.18
N ASP A 429 -7.30 3.38 10.95
CA ASP A 429 -6.50 2.23 10.57
C ASP A 429 -4.99 2.58 10.56
N TYR A 430 -4.38 2.57 11.75
CA TYR A 430 -2.99 2.96 11.97
C TYR A 430 -2.00 1.83 11.66
N VAL A 431 -2.08 1.27 10.45
CA VAL A 431 -1.22 0.15 10.00
C VAL A 431 0.26 0.52 9.81
N TYR A 432 0.59 1.81 9.87
CA TYR A 432 1.94 2.32 9.66
C TYR A 432 2.65 2.64 10.98
N GLY A 433 3.94 2.29 11.10
CA GLY A 433 4.77 2.45 12.30
C GLY A 433 5.31 3.86 12.56
N PHE A 434 4.69 4.89 11.97
CA PHE A 434 5.10 6.29 12.12
C PHE A 434 3.90 7.17 12.51
N SER A 435 4.18 8.36 13.06
CA SER A 435 3.12 9.31 13.40
C SER A 435 2.52 9.92 12.13
N PHE A 436 1.19 9.92 12.03
CA PHE A 436 0.47 10.52 10.90
C PHE A 436 0.80 12.01 10.73
N PHE A 437 0.79 12.80 11.79
CA PHE A 437 0.91 14.27 11.67
C PHE A 437 2.26 14.72 11.05
N PRO A 438 3.44 14.26 11.53
CA PRO A 438 4.71 14.58 10.89
C PRO A 438 4.80 14.04 9.46
N ALA A 439 4.39 12.78 9.27
CA ALA A 439 4.46 12.10 7.99
C ALA A 439 3.66 12.84 6.91
N HIS A 440 2.40 13.17 7.20
CA HIS A 440 1.50 13.90 6.32
C HIS A 440 1.98 15.34 6.07
N TYR A 441 2.51 16.04 7.09
CA TYR A 441 3.05 17.39 6.91
C TYR A 441 4.25 17.43 5.96
N TYR A 442 5.25 16.57 6.19
CA TYR A 442 6.44 16.53 5.34
C TYR A 442 6.14 15.96 3.95
N GLY A 443 5.28 14.94 3.88
CA GLY A 443 4.78 14.39 2.61
C GLY A 443 4.06 15.45 1.77
N ALA A 444 3.25 16.30 2.40
CA ALA A 444 2.59 17.41 1.73
C ALA A 444 3.60 18.39 1.11
N TRP A 445 4.69 18.74 1.79
CA TRP A 445 5.72 19.61 1.22
C TRP A 445 6.48 18.98 0.05
N VAL A 446 6.78 17.67 0.12
CA VAL A 446 7.35 16.92 -1.01
C VAL A 446 6.40 16.95 -2.21
N PHE A 447 5.10 16.74 -1.96
CA PHE A 447 4.07 16.81 -2.99
C PHE A 447 3.92 18.22 -3.57
N ILE A 448 3.86 19.26 -2.74
CA ILE A 448 3.74 20.67 -3.16
C ILE A 448 4.91 21.06 -4.07
N ALA A 449 6.15 20.73 -3.68
CA ALA A 449 7.32 21.00 -4.50
C ALA A 449 7.23 20.29 -5.87
N GLY A 450 6.87 19.01 -5.89
CA GLY A 450 6.65 18.25 -7.13
C GLY A 450 5.52 18.82 -7.99
N PHE A 451 4.43 19.27 -7.37
CA PHE A 451 3.25 19.84 -8.03
C PHE A 451 3.55 21.19 -8.67
N LEU A 452 4.20 22.10 -7.96
CA LEU A 452 4.59 23.41 -8.50
C LEU A 452 5.59 23.27 -9.66
N MET A 453 6.57 22.38 -9.53
CA MET A 453 7.51 22.08 -10.62
C MET A 453 6.77 21.50 -11.83
N HIS A 454 5.84 20.57 -11.60
CA HIS A 454 5.06 19.95 -12.66
C HIS A 454 4.17 20.95 -13.41
N ILE A 455 3.47 21.83 -12.69
CA ILE A 455 2.63 22.87 -13.30
C ILE A 455 3.48 23.76 -14.20
N THR A 456 4.60 24.27 -13.69
CA THR A 456 5.49 25.18 -14.44
C THR A 456 5.93 24.56 -15.77
N VAL A 457 6.23 23.26 -15.79
CA VAL A 457 6.73 22.56 -17.00
C VAL A 457 5.61 22.09 -17.94
N LYS A 458 4.45 21.69 -17.40
CA LYS A 458 3.41 20.99 -18.19
C LYS A 458 2.17 21.85 -18.47
N LEU A 459 2.05 23.05 -17.89
CA LEU A 459 0.91 23.93 -18.13
C LEU A 459 0.70 24.29 -19.62
N PRO A 460 1.73 24.68 -20.40
CA PRO A 460 1.52 24.98 -21.83
C PRO A 460 0.99 23.77 -22.60
N ARG A 461 1.55 22.57 -22.33
CA ARG A 461 1.10 21.31 -22.95
C ARG A 461 -0.35 20.99 -22.60
N MET A 462 -0.74 21.21 -21.34
CA MET A 462 -2.13 21.03 -20.90
C MET A 462 -3.08 21.96 -21.66
N LEU A 463 -2.72 23.23 -21.83
CA LEU A 463 -3.54 24.19 -22.57
C LEU A 463 -3.67 23.81 -24.05
N THR A 464 -2.58 23.38 -24.69
CA THR A 464 -2.62 22.86 -26.07
C THR A 464 -3.49 21.61 -26.17
N GLY A 465 -3.35 20.67 -25.22
CA GLY A 465 -4.18 19.47 -25.15
C GLY A 465 -5.66 19.77 -24.96
N LEU A 466 -6.05 20.75 -24.15
CA LEU A 466 -7.46 21.15 -24.00
C LEU A 466 -8.04 21.76 -25.28
N ARG A 467 -7.22 22.44 -26.08
CA ARG A 467 -7.63 23.07 -27.35
C ARG A 467 -7.70 22.08 -28.51
N SER A 468 -7.05 20.91 -28.42
CA SER A 468 -6.98 19.96 -29.54
C SER A 468 -8.33 19.33 -29.90
N MET A 469 -9.29 19.28 -28.97
CA MET A 469 -10.64 18.79 -29.24
C MET A 469 -11.71 19.61 -28.53
N SER A 470 -12.86 19.78 -29.18
CA SER A 470 -14.04 20.40 -28.55
C SER A 470 -14.72 19.43 -27.58
N LEU A 471 -14.96 19.85 -26.33
CA LEU A 471 -15.74 19.09 -25.35
C LEU A 471 -17.12 18.69 -25.88
N ARG A 472 -17.80 19.60 -26.61
CA ARG A 472 -19.12 19.33 -27.21
C ARG A 472 -19.07 18.19 -28.22
N LYS A 473 -17.99 18.12 -29.02
CA LYS A 473 -17.75 17.02 -29.96
C LYS A 473 -17.55 15.71 -29.20
N VAL A 474 -16.70 15.71 -28.19
CA VAL A 474 -16.42 14.53 -27.35
C VAL A 474 -17.68 13.98 -26.68
N LEU A 475 -18.54 14.85 -26.13
CA LEU A 475 -19.81 14.44 -25.51
C LEU A 475 -20.85 13.91 -26.51
N ARG A 476 -20.66 14.11 -27.82
CA ARG A 476 -21.52 13.54 -28.86
C ARG A 476 -20.96 12.26 -29.48
N THR A 477 -19.65 12.02 -29.36
CA THR A 477 -18.98 10.83 -29.90
C THR A 477 -19.40 9.56 -29.16
N ASN A 478 -19.99 8.62 -29.89
CA ASN A 478 -20.34 7.30 -29.39
C ASN A 478 -19.13 6.34 -29.41
N ARG A 479 -19.30 5.14 -28.85
CA ARG A 479 -18.22 4.13 -28.78
C ARG A 479 -17.69 3.75 -30.18
N SER A 480 -18.59 3.54 -31.14
CA SER A 480 -18.26 3.19 -32.53
C SER A 480 -17.40 4.25 -33.23
N ASP A 481 -17.63 5.52 -32.90
CA ASP A 481 -17.02 6.67 -33.57
C ASP A 481 -15.77 7.15 -32.83
N THR A 482 -15.39 6.47 -31.75
CA THR A 482 -14.24 6.82 -30.94
C THR A 482 -12.97 6.41 -31.68
N ARG A 483 -12.17 7.41 -32.05
CA ARG A 483 -10.85 7.23 -32.67
C ARG A 483 -9.73 7.70 -31.74
N PRO A 484 -8.52 7.11 -31.84
CA PRO A 484 -7.31 7.65 -31.21
C PRO A 484 -7.07 9.10 -31.63
N GLU A 485 -6.42 9.87 -30.75
CA GLU A 485 -5.85 11.17 -31.15
C GLU A 485 -4.64 10.97 -32.07
N GLU A 486 -4.17 12.03 -32.72
CA GLU A 486 -2.94 11.97 -33.51
C GLU A 486 -1.75 11.62 -32.61
N PRO A 487 -0.79 10.80 -33.11
CA PRO A 487 0.40 10.43 -32.34
C PRO A 487 1.10 11.67 -31.78
N ASP A 488 1.32 11.67 -30.46
CA ASP A 488 2.00 12.77 -29.78
C ASP A 488 3.47 12.40 -29.55
N ALA A 489 4.35 13.40 -29.64
CA ALA A 489 5.77 13.24 -29.29
C ALA A 489 5.99 12.77 -27.83
N ASP A 490 4.95 12.92 -27.02
CA ASP A 490 4.91 12.57 -25.62
C ASP A 490 4.45 11.10 -25.37
N GLY A 491 4.01 10.35 -26.38
CA GLY A 491 3.66 8.93 -26.27
C GLY A 491 2.47 8.63 -25.35
N LEU A 492 1.56 9.59 -25.17
CA LEU A 492 0.29 9.41 -24.46
C LEU A 492 -0.72 8.64 -25.32
N VAL A 493 -0.68 8.85 -26.64
CA VAL A 493 -1.44 8.09 -27.62
C VAL A 493 -0.78 6.72 -27.81
N ALA A 494 -1.59 5.66 -27.82
CA ALA A 494 -1.09 4.32 -28.07
C ALA A 494 -0.57 4.21 -29.51
N ALA A 495 0.67 3.73 -29.70
CA ALA A 495 1.25 3.50 -31.03
C ALA A 495 0.46 2.44 -31.83
N ASP A 496 -0.07 1.43 -31.15
CA ASP A 496 -0.96 0.39 -31.71
C ASP A 496 -2.26 0.31 -30.88
N PRO A 497 -3.24 1.20 -31.14
CA PRO A 497 -4.47 1.29 -30.37
C PRO A 497 -5.42 0.12 -30.69
N ALA A 498 -5.94 -0.52 -29.63
CA ALA A 498 -6.99 -1.52 -29.73
C ALA A 498 -8.36 -0.89 -30.04
N PRO A 499 -9.36 -1.67 -30.47
CA PRO A 499 -10.72 -1.18 -30.64
C PRO A 499 -11.29 -0.53 -29.36
N PRO A 500 -12.06 0.57 -29.46
CA PRO A 500 -12.59 1.27 -28.30
C PRO A 500 -13.63 0.41 -27.55
N THR A 501 -13.32 0.08 -26.29
CA THR A 501 -14.28 -0.59 -25.38
C THR A 501 -15.30 0.40 -24.79
N MET A 502 -14.93 1.69 -24.74
CA MET A 502 -15.72 2.80 -24.21
C MET A 502 -15.41 4.06 -25.03
N SER A 503 -16.27 5.08 -24.99
CA SER A 503 -15.97 6.42 -25.55
C SER A 503 -15.33 7.35 -24.52
N ARG A 504 -14.69 8.44 -24.97
CA ARG A 504 -14.18 9.49 -24.05
C ARG A 504 -15.30 10.08 -23.17
N ARG A 505 -16.52 10.23 -23.71
CA ARG A 505 -17.72 10.57 -22.93
C ARG A 505 -18.00 9.55 -21.83
N GLY A 506 -17.94 8.26 -22.15
CA GLY A 506 -18.13 7.20 -21.17
C GLY A 506 -17.08 7.27 -20.05
N ALA A 507 -15.82 7.54 -20.40
CA ALA A 507 -14.74 7.70 -19.41
C ALA A 507 -14.98 8.92 -18.50
N LEU A 508 -15.37 10.07 -19.07
CA LEU A 508 -15.74 11.26 -18.30
C LEU A 508 -16.97 11.00 -17.42
N GLY A 509 -17.97 10.28 -17.92
CA GLY A 509 -19.15 9.89 -17.16
C GLY A 509 -18.84 8.94 -16.01
N LEU A 510 -17.93 7.98 -16.22
CA LEU A 510 -17.48 7.06 -15.16
C LEU A 510 -16.72 7.79 -14.06
N VAL A 511 -15.73 8.62 -14.44
CA VAL A 511 -14.93 9.39 -13.48
C VAL A 511 -15.80 10.42 -12.77
N GLY A 512 -16.59 11.18 -13.52
CA GLY A 512 -17.53 12.17 -12.98
C GLY A 512 -18.60 11.54 -12.08
N GLY A 513 -19.10 10.35 -12.44
CA GLY A 513 -20.02 9.57 -11.59
C GLY A 513 -19.36 9.13 -10.29
N GLY A 514 -18.09 8.68 -10.34
CA GLY A 514 -17.30 8.38 -9.14
C GLY A 514 -17.10 9.61 -8.26
N VAL A 515 -16.72 10.75 -8.84
CA VAL A 515 -16.59 12.04 -8.15
C VAL A 515 -17.91 12.45 -7.49
N LEU A 516 -19.03 12.38 -8.21
CA LEU A 516 -20.34 12.72 -7.69
C LEU A 516 -20.78 11.80 -6.55
N LEU A 517 -20.57 10.48 -6.71
CA LEU A 517 -20.89 9.50 -5.67
C LEU A 517 -20.09 9.79 -4.39
N THR A 518 -18.77 9.97 -4.52
CA THR A 518 -17.93 10.30 -3.36
C THR A 518 -18.34 11.64 -2.75
N ALA A 519 -18.64 12.66 -3.55
CA ALA A 519 -19.10 13.95 -3.05
C ALA A 519 -20.42 13.85 -2.27
N LEU A 520 -21.40 13.10 -2.78
CA LEU A 520 -22.69 12.89 -2.11
C LEU A 520 -22.52 12.15 -0.78
N VAL A 521 -21.69 11.11 -0.76
CA VAL A 521 -21.38 10.39 0.49
C VAL A 521 -20.68 11.32 1.47
N THR A 522 -19.59 11.98 1.07
CA THR A 522 -18.79 12.86 1.92
C THR A 522 -19.59 14.04 2.46
N VAL A 523 -20.35 14.75 1.63
CA VAL A 523 -21.20 15.87 2.06
C VAL A 523 -22.30 15.39 3.01
N GLY A 524 -22.89 14.22 2.74
CA GLY A 524 -23.84 13.57 3.64
C GLY A 524 -23.27 13.29 5.03
N GLN A 525 -21.99 12.88 5.11
CA GLN A 525 -21.28 12.69 6.39
C GLN A 525 -21.06 14.01 7.16
N THR A 526 -20.88 15.13 6.46
CA THR A 526 -20.60 16.45 7.07
C THR A 526 -21.88 17.21 7.42
N ILE A 527 -22.94 17.14 6.62
CA ILE A 527 -24.19 17.89 6.79
C ILE A 527 -25.26 17.08 7.53
N GLY A 528 -25.26 15.75 7.40
CA GLY A 528 -26.26 14.85 7.96
C GLY A 528 -27.30 14.37 6.94
N GLY A 529 -28.40 13.78 7.44
CA GLY A 529 -29.45 13.18 6.62
C GLY A 529 -29.22 11.68 6.33
N LEU A 530 -30.00 11.10 5.42
CA LEU A 530 -29.94 9.67 5.07
C LEU A 530 -28.53 9.22 4.63
N ALA A 531 -27.80 10.09 3.94
CA ALA A 531 -26.45 9.81 3.47
C ALA A 531 -25.39 9.68 4.59
N ARG A 532 -25.68 10.15 5.82
CA ARG A 532 -24.82 9.95 7.01
C ARG A 532 -24.67 8.47 7.37
N HIS A 533 -25.67 7.65 7.08
CA HIS A 533 -25.69 6.23 7.46
C HIS A 533 -25.13 5.31 6.37
N LEU A 534 -24.63 5.86 5.25
CA LEU A 534 -24.02 5.06 4.21
C LEU A 534 -22.64 4.54 4.69
N PRO A 535 -22.42 3.22 4.74
CA PRO A 535 -21.24 2.61 5.37
C PRO A 535 -19.95 2.74 4.53
N LEU A 536 -20.03 3.31 3.32
CA LEU A 536 -18.95 3.25 2.33
C LEU A 536 -17.63 3.91 2.80
N MET A 537 -17.70 4.84 3.76
CA MET A 537 -16.53 5.57 4.31
C MET A 537 -16.62 5.78 5.82
N LEU A 538 -17.49 5.04 6.52
CA LEU A 538 -17.62 5.14 7.97
C LEU A 538 -16.48 4.38 8.65
N PRO A 539 -15.81 4.97 9.65
CA PRO A 539 -14.89 4.20 10.46
C PRO A 539 -15.64 3.04 11.16
N PRO A 540 -15.03 1.86 11.30
CA PRO A 540 -15.63 0.75 12.05
C PRO A 540 -15.98 1.17 13.48
N GLY A 541 -17.21 0.92 13.92
CA GLY A 541 -17.64 1.20 15.30
C GLY A 541 -18.36 2.54 15.53
N ASP A 542 -18.84 3.21 14.47
CA ASP A 542 -19.74 4.37 14.57
C ASP A 542 -21.09 3.96 15.20
N LYS A 543 -21.14 3.88 16.53
CA LYS A 543 -22.33 3.54 17.31
C LYS A 543 -23.13 4.81 17.57
N THR A 544 -23.92 5.24 16.58
CA THR A 544 -24.95 6.25 16.82
C THR A 544 -26.31 5.58 17.09
N GLY A 545 -26.89 5.77 18.27
CA GLY A 545 -28.27 5.42 18.65
C GLY A 545 -29.24 6.62 18.65
N PRO A 546 -30.29 6.62 19.52
CA PRO A 546 -31.31 7.66 19.56
C PRO A 546 -31.12 8.75 20.65
N GLY A 547 -30.00 8.78 21.38
CA GLY A 547 -29.83 9.65 22.56
C GLY A 547 -29.56 11.14 22.29
N PRO A 548 -29.62 12.01 23.31
CA PRO A 548 -29.22 13.41 23.19
C PRO A 548 -27.69 13.58 23.01
N ASN A 549 -26.91 12.60 23.46
CA ASN A 549 -25.46 12.53 23.28
C ASN A 549 -25.06 11.79 22.00
N ASP A 550 -26.00 11.63 21.05
CA ASP A 550 -25.83 10.65 20.00
C ASP A 550 -25.22 11.22 18.73
N PHE A 551 -23.93 11.49 18.83
CA PHE A 551 -23.12 11.93 17.72
C PHE A 551 -21.69 11.42 17.87
N ARG A 552 -20.93 11.48 16.78
CA ARG A 552 -19.61 10.87 16.68
C ARG A 552 -18.66 11.23 17.83
N ILE A 553 -17.96 10.20 18.28
CA ILE A 553 -16.91 10.28 19.31
C ILE A 553 -15.57 10.05 18.63
N ASN A 554 -14.67 11.04 18.72
CA ASN A 554 -13.31 10.93 18.18
C ASN A 554 -12.36 10.12 19.07
N LYS A 555 -12.53 10.21 20.39
CA LYS A 555 -11.76 9.54 21.43
C LYS A 555 -12.71 9.20 22.58
N THR A 556 -12.72 7.95 22.99
CA THR A 556 -13.45 7.46 24.16
C THR A 556 -12.66 7.71 25.43
N ALA A 557 -13.35 7.80 26.57
CA ALA A 557 -12.75 7.93 27.89
C ALA A 557 -11.81 6.76 28.18
N GLN A 558 -12.26 5.53 27.87
CA GLN A 558 -11.44 4.32 27.98
C GLN A 558 -10.15 4.42 27.14
N GLY A 559 -10.24 4.91 25.90
CA GLY A 559 -9.10 5.02 24.99
C GLY A 559 -8.00 5.97 25.48
N VAL A 560 -8.35 6.95 26.33
CA VAL A 560 -7.39 7.89 26.92
C VAL A 560 -7.11 7.66 28.41
N GLY A 561 -7.67 6.59 28.99
CA GLY A 561 -7.47 6.21 30.40
C GLY A 561 -8.21 7.11 31.39
N VAL A 562 -9.38 7.63 31.03
CA VAL A 562 -10.27 8.34 31.96
C VAL A 562 -11.24 7.34 32.56
N GLU A 563 -11.15 7.16 33.87
CA GLU A 563 -12.03 6.29 34.63
C GLU A 563 -13.31 7.03 35.05
N PRO A 564 -14.49 6.38 35.03
CA PRO A 564 -15.75 7.00 35.45
C PRO A 564 -15.67 7.61 36.87
N ALA A 565 -14.98 6.93 37.80
CA ALA A 565 -14.81 7.39 39.18
C ALA A 565 -14.10 8.75 39.29
N ALA A 566 -13.19 9.07 38.37
CA ALA A 566 -12.47 10.35 38.35
C ALA A 566 -13.34 11.52 37.84
N THR A 567 -14.53 11.22 37.31
CA THR A 567 -15.49 12.21 36.80
C THR A 567 -16.71 12.41 37.70
N GLY A 568 -16.82 11.64 38.79
CA GLY A 568 -17.91 11.71 39.77
C GLY A 568 -17.74 12.84 40.79
N ASP A 569 -18.25 12.64 42.01
CA ASP A 569 -18.34 13.69 43.05
C ASP A 569 -17.00 14.22 43.55
N SER A 570 -15.91 13.49 43.31
CA SER A 570 -14.54 13.91 43.65
C SER A 570 -13.93 14.86 42.63
N TRP A 571 -14.52 15.00 41.43
CA TRP A 571 -14.00 15.88 40.39
C TRP A 571 -14.03 17.35 40.81
N ARG A 572 -12.98 18.08 40.44
CA ARG A 572 -12.84 19.53 40.68
C ARG A 572 -12.29 20.21 39.44
N LEU A 573 -12.76 21.42 39.18
CA LEU A 573 -12.17 22.36 38.23
C LEU A 573 -11.30 23.37 38.98
N THR A 574 -10.05 23.50 38.58
CA THR A 574 -9.12 24.51 39.12
C THR A 574 -8.92 25.63 38.10
N LEU A 575 -9.30 26.86 38.46
CA LEU A 575 -9.03 28.06 37.68
C LEU A 575 -7.80 28.76 38.27
N ARG A 576 -6.82 29.10 37.44
CA ARG A 576 -5.60 29.82 37.85
C ARG A 576 -5.40 31.08 36.99
N GLY A 577 -4.67 32.06 37.53
CA GLY A 577 -4.31 33.29 36.82
C GLY A 577 -4.19 34.49 37.76
N GLY A 578 -5.09 34.60 38.74
CA GLY A 578 -5.04 35.57 39.84
C GLY A 578 -4.17 35.11 41.02
N PRO A 579 -4.14 35.87 42.13
CA PRO A 579 -3.27 35.62 43.27
C PRO A 579 -3.57 34.32 44.01
N THR A 580 -4.81 33.82 43.93
CA THR A 580 -5.22 32.54 44.53
C THR A 580 -5.98 31.67 43.52
N PRO A 581 -5.68 30.36 43.44
CA PRO A 581 -6.46 29.45 42.61
C PRO A 581 -7.90 29.32 43.11
N VAL A 582 -8.87 29.30 42.18
CA VAL A 582 -10.28 29.05 42.49
C VAL A 582 -10.60 27.59 42.15
N VAL A 583 -11.18 26.85 43.09
CA VAL A 583 -11.52 25.43 42.92
C VAL A 583 -13.05 25.29 42.99
N LEU A 584 -13.65 24.78 41.92
CA LEU A 584 -15.10 24.64 41.77
C LEU A 584 -15.49 23.17 41.63
N ARG A 585 -16.61 22.79 42.26
CA ARG A 585 -17.33 21.55 41.99
C ARG A 585 -18.24 21.73 40.78
N ARG A 586 -18.77 20.63 40.28
CA ARG A 586 -19.73 20.67 39.17
C ARG A 586 -21.01 21.43 39.56
N GLU A 587 -21.49 21.26 40.79
CA GLU A 587 -22.67 21.96 41.32
C GLU A 587 -22.46 23.47 41.36
N ASP A 588 -21.27 23.93 41.78
CA ASP A 588 -20.92 25.35 41.76
C ASP A 588 -20.99 25.92 40.34
N LEU A 589 -20.49 25.16 39.35
CA LEU A 589 -20.56 25.55 37.94
C LEU A 589 -22.00 25.56 37.39
N MET A 590 -22.89 24.72 37.90
CA MET A 590 -24.30 24.73 37.52
C MET A 590 -25.07 25.91 38.13
N ALA A 591 -24.63 26.40 39.29
CA ALA A 591 -25.21 27.56 39.96
C ALA A 591 -24.81 28.90 39.30
N LEU A 592 -23.69 28.93 38.57
CA LEU A 592 -23.29 30.09 37.76
C LEU A 592 -24.25 30.34 36.59
N ALA A 593 -24.18 31.54 36.02
CA ALA A 593 -24.96 31.91 34.84
C ALA A 593 -24.68 30.94 33.67
N GLN A 594 -25.74 30.27 33.19
CA GLN A 594 -25.63 29.34 32.08
C GLN A 594 -25.86 30.05 30.75
N HIS A 595 -24.92 29.89 29.82
CA HIS A 595 -25.05 30.30 28.43
C HIS A 595 -25.41 29.10 27.54
N ARG A 596 -26.18 29.35 26.48
CA ARG A 596 -26.55 28.34 25.49
C ARG A 596 -26.21 28.83 24.08
N ALA A 597 -25.54 27.99 23.30
CA ALA A 597 -25.24 28.28 21.90
C ALA A 597 -25.38 27.03 21.02
N ARG A 598 -25.76 27.23 19.75
CA ARG A 598 -25.81 26.16 18.75
C ARG A 598 -24.55 26.23 17.90
N LEU A 599 -23.59 25.33 18.14
CA LEU A 599 -22.25 25.41 17.56
C LEU A 599 -21.86 24.12 16.83
N PRO A 600 -21.14 24.22 15.71
CA PRO A 600 -20.54 23.07 15.06
C PRO A 600 -19.35 22.56 15.87
N ILE A 601 -19.24 21.23 15.97
CA ILE A 601 -18.00 20.55 16.32
C ILE A 601 -17.47 19.88 15.04
N ALA A 602 -16.29 20.30 14.61
CA ALA A 602 -15.63 19.79 13.41
C ALA A 602 -14.37 19.03 13.80
N CYS A 603 -14.32 17.75 13.43
CA CYS A 603 -13.21 16.88 13.76
C CYS A 603 -12.18 16.86 12.64
N VAL A 604 -10.94 16.54 13.00
CA VAL A 604 -9.77 16.58 12.11
C VAL A 604 -9.84 15.49 11.03
N GLN A 605 -10.62 14.43 11.27
CA GLN A 605 -10.93 13.39 10.30
C GLN A 605 -11.98 13.82 9.24
N GLY A 606 -12.46 15.07 9.26
CA GLY A 606 -13.35 15.63 8.24
C GLY A 606 -14.85 15.51 8.50
N TRP A 607 -15.28 14.79 9.55
CA TRP A 607 -16.68 14.78 9.98
C TRP A 607 -17.00 15.98 10.88
N SER A 608 -18.25 16.42 10.86
CA SER A 608 -18.72 17.50 11.74
C SER A 608 -20.18 17.32 12.12
N THR A 609 -20.58 17.80 13.30
CA THR A 609 -21.99 17.86 13.69
C THR A 609 -22.31 19.20 14.36
N VAL A 610 -23.58 19.61 14.34
CA VAL A 610 -24.03 20.84 15.02
C VAL A 610 -24.87 20.42 16.22
N GLN A 611 -24.51 20.91 17.40
CA GLN A 611 -25.19 20.56 18.66
C GLN A 611 -25.59 21.83 19.42
N SER A 612 -26.55 21.71 20.33
CA SER A 612 -26.88 22.76 21.29
C SER A 612 -26.07 22.53 22.57
N TRP A 613 -25.14 23.43 22.87
CA TRP A 613 -24.27 23.34 24.05
C TRP A 613 -24.78 24.28 25.13
N SER A 614 -24.60 23.90 26.40
CA SER A 614 -24.91 24.77 27.53
C SER A 614 -23.88 24.64 28.65
N GLY A 615 -23.49 25.76 29.24
CA GLY A 615 -22.49 25.85 30.30
C GLY A 615 -22.08 27.28 30.61
N VAL A 616 -20.96 27.46 31.31
CA VAL A 616 -20.49 28.78 31.77
C VAL A 616 -19.56 29.41 30.73
N ARG A 617 -19.68 30.72 30.48
CA ARG A 617 -18.82 31.41 29.48
C ARG A 617 -17.37 31.44 29.94
N LEU A 618 -16.44 31.26 28.99
CA LEU A 618 -15.00 31.27 29.32
C LEU A 618 -14.54 32.63 29.88
N ALA A 619 -15.10 33.75 29.39
CA ALA A 619 -14.82 35.08 29.91
C ALA A 619 -15.25 35.28 31.37
N GLU A 620 -16.36 34.65 31.79
CA GLU A 620 -16.82 34.69 33.18
C GLU A 620 -15.91 33.87 34.09
N LEU A 621 -15.48 32.69 33.62
CA LEU A 621 -14.49 31.88 34.34
C LEU A 621 -13.14 32.60 34.47
N ALA A 622 -12.70 33.32 33.44
CA ALA A 622 -11.49 34.13 33.50
C ALA A 622 -11.61 35.24 34.56
N THR A 623 -12.76 35.91 34.60
CA THR A 623 -13.05 36.95 35.60
C THR A 623 -13.06 36.37 37.02
N LEU A 624 -13.68 35.20 37.22
CA LEU A 624 -13.66 34.48 38.49
C LEU A 624 -12.23 34.08 38.91
N ALA A 625 -11.38 33.73 37.96
CA ALA A 625 -9.97 33.43 38.19
C ALA A 625 -9.11 34.67 38.49
N GLY A 626 -9.69 35.88 38.49
CA GLY A 626 -8.99 37.14 38.71
C GLY A 626 -8.35 37.74 37.45
N VAL A 627 -8.70 37.26 36.25
CA VAL A 627 -8.12 37.71 34.97
C VAL A 627 -9.22 38.23 34.04
N SER A 628 -9.46 39.55 34.05
CA SER A 628 -10.52 40.18 33.25
C SER A 628 -10.20 40.28 31.75
N ARG A 629 -8.91 40.29 31.37
CA ARG A 629 -8.43 40.35 29.98
C ARG A 629 -7.34 39.30 29.74
N PRO A 630 -7.71 38.01 29.63
CA PRO A 630 -6.75 36.95 29.40
C PRO A 630 -6.17 37.01 27.98
N ARG A 631 -4.85 36.91 27.87
CA ARG A 631 -4.14 36.80 26.59
C ARG A 631 -4.15 35.36 26.07
N SER A 632 -4.01 34.39 26.98
CA SER A 632 -4.07 32.97 26.67
C SER A 632 -4.71 32.19 27.82
N ALA A 633 -5.13 30.95 27.56
CA ALA A 633 -5.59 30.03 28.59
C ALA A 633 -5.17 28.60 28.27
N LEU A 634 -4.36 27.99 29.14
CA LEU A 634 -4.00 26.57 29.03
C LEU A 634 -5.08 25.71 29.69
N VAL A 635 -5.77 24.91 28.90
CA VAL A 635 -6.82 24.00 29.35
C VAL A 635 -6.24 22.59 29.48
N SER A 636 -6.40 21.98 30.65
CA SER A 636 -5.91 20.61 30.95
C SER A 636 -7.04 19.60 31.07
N SER A 637 -6.81 18.38 30.60
CA SER A 637 -7.73 17.23 30.65
C SER A 637 -7.31 16.18 31.68
N LEU A 638 -8.27 15.38 32.18
CA LEU A 638 -7.99 14.12 32.88
C LEU A 638 -7.30 13.08 31.99
N GLY A 639 -7.47 13.14 30.67
CA GLY A 639 -6.93 12.15 29.75
C GLY A 639 -5.40 12.12 29.79
N ARG A 640 -4.81 11.01 30.24
CA ARG A 640 -3.36 10.88 30.42
C ARG A 640 -2.62 10.44 29.15
N LYS A 641 -3.35 9.94 28.14
CA LYS A 641 -2.78 9.40 26.89
C LYS A 641 -3.09 10.26 25.66
N GLY A 642 -2.06 10.49 24.83
CA GLY A 642 -2.15 11.11 23.51
C GLY A 642 -1.80 12.60 23.46
N TYR A 643 -1.60 13.12 22.24
CA TYR A 643 -1.06 14.47 21.98
C TYR A 643 -1.95 15.67 22.35
N PHE A 644 -3.21 15.45 22.74
CA PHE A 644 -4.21 16.53 22.94
C PHE A 644 -4.85 16.43 24.33
N ASN A 645 -4.05 16.17 25.36
CA ASN A 645 -4.49 16.23 26.75
C ASN A 645 -4.46 17.64 27.34
N ARG A 646 -3.88 18.60 26.61
CA ARG A 646 -3.89 20.03 26.90
C ARG A 646 -4.11 20.81 25.60
N ALA A 647 -4.69 21.99 25.71
CA ALA A 647 -4.83 22.93 24.60
C ALA A 647 -4.76 24.36 25.12
N THR A 648 -4.03 25.23 24.42
CA THR A 648 -3.96 26.65 24.69
C THR A 648 -4.98 27.39 23.84
N LEU A 649 -5.81 28.18 24.49
CA LEU A 649 -6.76 29.09 23.87
C LEU A 649 -6.14 30.49 23.81
N GLN A 650 -6.41 31.20 22.72
CA GLN A 650 -6.01 32.58 22.46
C GLN A 650 -7.08 33.57 22.96
N ALA A 651 -6.71 34.84 23.16
CA ALA A 651 -7.58 35.88 23.70
C ALA A 651 -8.95 35.97 23.00
N ASN A 652 -8.98 35.96 21.67
CA ASN A 652 -10.22 36.04 20.89
C ASN A 652 -11.13 34.80 21.04
N ALA A 653 -10.57 33.65 21.41
CA ALA A 653 -11.30 32.41 21.71
C ALA A 653 -11.91 32.46 23.11
N ILE A 654 -11.18 32.99 24.08
CA ILE A 654 -11.65 33.13 25.46
C ILE A 654 -12.75 34.20 25.55
N GLY A 655 -12.56 35.32 24.87
CA GLY A 655 -13.50 36.45 24.85
C GLY A 655 -14.71 36.28 23.92
N HIS A 656 -14.81 35.18 23.16
CA HIS A 656 -15.95 35.01 22.25
C HIS A 656 -17.25 34.78 23.05
N PRO A 657 -18.37 35.45 22.73
CA PRO A 657 -19.61 35.38 23.52
C PRO A 657 -20.21 33.97 23.62
N ASP A 658 -19.97 33.12 22.62
CA ASP A 658 -20.41 31.72 22.59
C ASP A 658 -19.36 30.71 23.05
N ALA A 659 -18.16 31.14 23.46
CA ALA A 659 -17.17 30.23 23.99
C ALA A 659 -17.50 29.87 25.45
N MET A 660 -17.55 28.58 25.76
CA MET A 660 -18.02 28.10 27.06
C MET A 660 -17.30 26.85 27.55
N LEU A 661 -17.32 26.65 28.86
CA LEU A 661 -17.15 25.35 29.49
C LEU A 661 -18.53 24.68 29.56
N ALA A 662 -18.82 23.83 28.58
CA ALA A 662 -20.07 23.10 28.45
C ALA A 662 -20.19 22.01 29.54
N LEU A 663 -21.37 21.94 30.15
CA LEU A 663 -21.79 20.92 31.11
C LEU A 663 -22.87 20.00 30.53
N ARG A 664 -23.59 20.49 29.52
CA ARG A 664 -24.72 19.82 28.86
C ARG A 664 -24.65 19.95 27.34
N VAL A 665 -25.17 18.94 26.64
CA VAL A 665 -25.36 18.91 25.19
C VAL A 665 -26.77 18.44 24.85
N ASN A 666 -27.44 19.13 23.92
CA ASN A 666 -28.81 18.85 23.48
C ASN A 666 -29.82 18.71 24.63
N GLY A 667 -29.61 19.48 25.71
CA GLY A 667 -30.49 19.44 26.88
C GLY A 667 -30.25 18.26 27.83
N ALA A 668 -29.24 17.42 27.62
CA ALA A 668 -28.82 16.39 28.57
C ALA A 668 -27.42 16.66 29.11
N ASP A 669 -27.05 16.03 30.21
CA ASP A 669 -25.66 16.03 30.67
C ASP A 669 -24.75 15.38 29.62
N LEU A 670 -23.49 15.83 29.56
CA LEU A 670 -22.49 15.20 28.71
C LEU A 670 -22.38 13.71 29.07
N SER A 671 -22.26 12.84 28.07
CA SER A 671 -21.81 11.47 28.33
C SER A 671 -20.34 11.47 28.73
N LEU A 672 -19.90 10.38 29.35
CA LEU A 672 -18.48 10.20 29.67
C LEU A 672 -17.60 10.38 28.43
N ASP A 673 -17.97 9.79 27.29
CA ASP A 673 -17.20 9.92 26.05
C ASP A 673 -17.29 11.31 25.38
N HIS A 674 -18.31 12.11 25.71
CA HIS A 674 -18.40 13.51 25.28
C HIS A 674 -17.75 14.49 26.26
N GLY A 675 -17.10 13.99 27.31
CA GLY A 675 -16.27 14.79 28.20
C GLY A 675 -16.91 15.17 29.52
N TYR A 676 -17.91 14.40 30.00
CA TYR A 676 -18.41 14.54 31.37
C TYR A 676 -17.24 14.57 32.37
N PRO A 677 -17.22 15.50 33.34
CA PRO A 677 -18.30 16.40 33.73
C PRO A 677 -18.30 17.76 33.02
N ALA A 678 -17.22 18.13 32.33
CA ALA A 678 -17.07 19.42 31.69
C ALA A 678 -16.17 19.37 30.45
N ARG A 679 -16.55 20.13 29.42
CA ARG A 679 -15.85 20.21 28.13
C ARG A 679 -15.76 21.65 27.62
N VAL A 680 -14.59 22.05 27.11
CA VAL A 680 -14.46 23.33 26.40
C VAL A 680 -15.11 23.26 25.01
N ILE A 681 -15.93 24.26 24.69
CA ILE A 681 -16.51 24.47 23.37
C ILE A 681 -16.21 25.91 22.91
N VAL A 682 -15.49 26.02 21.80
CA VAL A 682 -15.10 27.30 21.17
C VAL A 682 -15.48 27.30 19.70
N PRO A 683 -16.15 28.35 19.20
CA PRO A 683 -16.49 28.47 17.79
C PRO A 683 -15.28 28.43 16.86
N ALA A 684 -15.45 27.78 15.70
CA ALA A 684 -14.42 27.67 14.65
C ALA A 684 -13.07 27.08 15.09
N LEU A 685 -12.97 26.43 16.25
CA LEU A 685 -11.74 25.80 16.72
C LEU A 685 -11.69 24.32 16.30
N PRO A 686 -10.51 23.75 16.03
CA PRO A 686 -10.37 22.31 15.82
C PRO A 686 -11.00 21.48 16.94
N GLY A 687 -11.73 20.42 16.59
CA GLY A 687 -12.43 19.58 17.57
C GLY A 687 -11.51 18.92 18.61
N VAL A 688 -10.22 18.77 18.28
CA VAL A 688 -9.17 18.29 19.20
C VAL A 688 -8.80 19.30 20.29
N HIS A 689 -9.00 20.60 20.06
CA HIS A 689 -8.75 21.68 21.03
C HIS A 689 -10.01 22.08 21.82
N ASN A 690 -11.15 21.47 21.50
CA ASN A 690 -12.36 21.51 22.31
C ASN A 690 -12.26 20.45 23.42
N THR A 691 -11.34 20.68 24.36
CA THR A 691 -10.84 19.75 25.37
C THR A 691 -11.96 19.11 26.20
N LYS A 692 -11.95 17.77 26.29
CA LYS A 692 -12.87 16.96 27.09
C LYS A 692 -12.29 16.69 28.49
N TRP A 693 -13.15 16.36 29.46
CA TRP A 693 -12.75 15.98 30.82
C TRP A 693 -11.87 17.04 31.49
N VAL A 694 -12.27 18.30 31.40
CA VAL A 694 -11.45 19.45 31.83
C VAL A 694 -11.19 19.37 33.33
N THR A 695 -9.98 19.69 33.78
CA THR A 695 -9.61 19.71 35.21
C THR A 695 -9.02 21.04 35.64
N ALA A 696 -8.37 21.75 34.73
CA ALA A 696 -7.80 23.05 35.02
C ALA A 696 -7.87 23.97 33.81
N ILE A 697 -8.00 25.27 34.08
CA ILE A 697 -7.84 26.34 33.11
C ILE A 697 -6.90 27.36 33.74
N ASP A 698 -5.69 27.46 33.19
CA ASP A 698 -4.67 28.41 33.63
C ASP A 698 -4.73 29.63 32.70
N PHE A 699 -5.29 30.74 33.16
CA PHE A 699 -5.39 32.00 32.42
C PHE A 699 -4.11 32.83 32.57
N GLU A 700 -3.60 33.33 31.46
CA GLU A 700 -2.46 34.25 31.41
C GLU A 700 -2.97 35.67 31.18
N ALA A 701 -2.61 36.61 32.06
CA ALA A 701 -2.94 38.01 31.89
C ALA A 701 -2.18 38.63 30.70
N GLY A 702 -2.83 39.55 29.98
CA GLY A 702 -2.25 40.25 28.84
C GLY A 702 -1.40 41.45 29.16
#